data_AF-A0A3A1NBL7-F1
#
_entry.id   AF-A0A3A1NBL7-F1
#
_cell.length_a   1.000
_cell.length_b   1.000
_cell.length_c   1.000
_cell.angle_alpha   90.00
_cell.angle_beta   90.00
_cell.angle_gamma   90.00
#
_symmetry.space_group_name_H-M   'P 1'
#
loop_
_entity.id
_entity.type
_entity.pdbx_description
1 polymer ?
#
loop_
_entity_poly.entity_id
_entity_poly.type
_entity_poly.pdbx_seq_one_letter_code
_entity_poly.pdbx_strand_id
1 'polypeptide(L)'
;MKAKLHFVFSIAIFFSCFCIYGQQGYWKSIPKQTNLRSASLKDISGAKSVFSLEKGMFSDRIKSFSVAKNNKQVVYLPNNNGNVVPFNLKETSVLHPDLAKKYPNIKSYTGVSADGRYKVKMSSSQKGLQSMVVDLQNNKTAFMEPVSNKSDTYILYDKEDGLSSKMDFICETSKDLFGGDNKSSGTMAKTIVPLVDGQVLRKYRIAISASGEYTQEMGGTVEDALAGINATITRVNEVFETDLGITLELIPNNDLIIFTNAVTDPYDDSLNSEVQSTITSIIGEANYDVGHLFHKVGEGEDNGNAGFIASVCVDNRKGSAFSSANNPQGDVYDLDYVAHELGHQFGANHTWSFESEGTGVQAEPASGSTIMGYAGIVGENNVASNGDDYFHYNSILQISTYLETTSCAQTTELVNSPPVLTPVNDFTIPKGTAFVLEGIASDPDVGDVLTFTWEQIDDGLVTTASFGPTNPGGANFRSLPPSTDPKRYFPRLSEVAQGNLTQNNPATGDAWETVSEIERGFSFACTVRDNAAGGGQVISDVMDVNVIKAAGPFVVTSQTSNEIYAAGSVQEITWDVASTNIAPVNTKTVDIFLSLDGGLTYPIILLENTLNDGSEEIQLPGDVTTTARIMVKASDNIFFAVNTTDFTIEQSEVVLNFADLKYEVCQPNDLVIPFVYETYVGFNENSTFSADVPAGLSASFSPTAASSDNTSVDLTLSNTNGVVPGVYDITVTSTAASVTKSVIFALTVQDGTFPDVALLSPANGEGGVSLDAELIWEENPLYSSYDVEVATDAGFTNIVESASIPFTIYKTTSLVEQTEYFWRVRPNNGCGTGTFGAAFNFITSQVDCKNKESNDLPITVSSSGTPTVTTSVFFLEDLPISDVSVNLELDHTYLEDLIITLISPAGTEVTLISNTCGDLNNINAVFDDDGSPIECTGSPAISGTVTPLGSLASFKGESILGEWILEIQDTASSDGGTLIGFSLDICIEGNYRPDEDEDGVFDDGDDLCLGTPKGVEVNTNGCAIYRFAQDNFEVEIESETCRTSNNGSITITPFDTSITYTAVLTGPSGADSFDFTDSQIFSNLTAGDYSLCITGTNGMITYQEVCFNAVITQPDVLDLSALVDAGILSIELSGASFYNIELNGLVTQTEASKVQLDLKEGTNKLRVYSNLPCQGVIEKTLFYSSRPILSPNPVESTTEIYLGGYEGNVGIQIFTANGRLVQTENRRVFGDDLQLDLSNLTKGIYYLRVEKAGVKEMFKLIKR
;
A
#
# COMPACT_ATOMS: atom_id res chain seq x y z
N MET A 1 69.47 16.27 -45.69
CA MET A 1 68.25 16.85 -45.10
C MET A 1 67.74 16.10 -43.86
N LYS A 2 68.58 15.31 -43.15
CA LYS A 2 68.17 14.50 -41.98
C LYS A 2 68.61 15.07 -40.61
N ALA A 3 69.40 16.13 -40.57
CA ALA A 3 69.94 16.68 -39.31
C ALA A 3 69.12 17.84 -38.71
N LYS A 4 68.08 18.34 -39.40
CA LYS A 4 67.23 19.45 -38.90
C LYS A 4 65.90 19.00 -38.27
N LEU A 5 65.48 17.75 -38.44
CA LEU A 5 64.19 17.28 -37.93
C LEU A 5 64.26 16.82 -36.46
N HIS A 6 65.39 16.25 -36.03
CA HIS A 6 65.56 15.80 -34.64
C HIS A 6 65.62 16.96 -33.65
N PHE A 7 66.22 18.10 -34.03
CA PHE A 7 66.25 19.28 -33.15
C PHE A 7 64.89 19.97 -33.04
N VAL A 8 64.06 19.94 -34.10
CA VAL A 8 62.70 20.50 -34.08
C VAL A 8 61.74 19.60 -33.29
N PHE A 9 61.87 18.26 -33.39
CA PHE A 9 61.06 17.33 -32.58
C PHE A 9 61.47 17.34 -31.11
N SER A 10 62.77 17.44 -30.79
CA SER A 10 63.21 17.56 -29.39
C SER A 10 62.82 18.90 -28.77
N ILE A 11 62.88 20.01 -29.51
CA ILE A 11 62.40 21.31 -29.03
C ILE A 11 60.87 21.31 -28.92
N ALA A 12 60.12 20.70 -29.86
CA ALA A 12 58.67 20.58 -29.76
C ALA A 12 58.24 19.66 -28.60
N ILE A 13 58.97 18.57 -28.31
CA ILE A 13 58.73 17.71 -27.14
C ILE A 13 59.14 18.43 -25.85
N PHE A 14 60.23 19.20 -25.84
CA PHE A 14 60.65 19.98 -24.68
C PHE A 14 59.68 21.15 -24.41
N PHE A 15 59.15 21.82 -25.45
CA PHE A 15 58.12 22.85 -25.32
C PHE A 15 56.73 22.25 -25.04
N SER A 16 56.38 21.05 -25.54
CA SER A 16 55.13 20.38 -25.16
C SER A 16 55.18 19.87 -23.72
N CYS A 17 56.33 19.40 -23.23
CA CYS A 17 56.53 19.11 -21.82
C CYS A 17 56.49 20.39 -20.97
N PHE A 18 57.00 21.53 -21.42
CA PHE A 18 56.88 22.80 -20.68
C PHE A 18 55.50 23.46 -20.77
N CYS A 19 54.73 23.21 -21.83
CA CYS A 19 53.33 23.64 -21.93
C CYS A 19 52.39 22.78 -21.07
N ILE A 20 52.72 21.51 -20.83
CA ILE A 20 51.92 20.61 -19.98
C ILE A 20 52.25 20.77 -18.47
N TYR A 21 53.41 21.33 -18.11
CA TYR A 21 53.77 21.67 -16.71
C TYR A 21 53.65 23.18 -16.38
N GLY A 22 53.06 23.97 -17.28
CA GLY A 22 53.00 25.44 -17.20
C GLY A 22 51.74 26.04 -16.54
N GLN A 23 50.86 25.24 -15.93
CA GLN A 23 49.71 25.72 -15.16
C GLN A 23 49.44 24.83 -13.94
N GLN A 24 50.38 24.74 -12.99
CA GLN A 24 49.98 24.34 -11.63
C GLN A 24 49.59 25.61 -10.88
N GLY A 25 48.28 25.84 -10.79
CA GLY A 25 47.69 26.88 -9.97
C GLY A 25 48.05 26.73 -8.49
N TYR A 26 47.55 27.62 -7.65
CA TYR A 26 47.78 27.61 -6.20
C TYR A 26 47.17 26.41 -5.47
N TRP A 27 46.44 25.52 -6.15
CA TRP A 27 45.90 24.27 -5.62
C TRP A 27 46.76 23.07 -6.02
N LYS A 28 47.14 22.24 -5.03
CA LYS A 28 47.88 20.98 -5.24
C LYS A 28 47.12 19.82 -4.61
N SER A 29 46.73 18.82 -5.39
CA SER A 29 46.12 17.60 -4.84
C SER A 29 47.13 16.83 -3.98
N ILE A 30 46.70 16.35 -2.82
CA ILE A 30 47.50 15.56 -1.88
C ILE A 30 46.75 14.28 -1.46
N PRO A 31 47.45 13.22 -1.01
CA PRO A 31 46.80 11.99 -0.56
C PRO A 31 45.91 12.20 0.68
N LYS A 32 44.78 11.48 0.76
CA LYS A 32 43.97 11.40 1.99
C LYS A 32 44.82 10.81 3.12
N GLN A 33 44.91 11.50 4.26
CA GLN A 33 45.63 11.03 5.44
C GLN A 33 44.66 10.89 6.62
N THR A 34 44.66 9.74 7.29
CA THR A 34 43.72 9.40 8.38
C THR A 34 43.81 10.29 9.61
N ASN A 35 44.88 11.09 9.74
CA ASN A 35 45.04 12.02 10.85
C ASN A 35 44.43 13.40 10.59
N LEU A 36 43.92 13.70 9.38
CA LEU A 36 43.25 14.97 9.10
C LEU A 36 41.89 15.02 9.79
N ARG A 37 41.48 16.22 10.20
CA ARG A 37 40.20 16.47 10.89
C ARG A 37 39.45 17.59 10.17
N SER A 38 38.14 17.43 10.06
CA SER A 38 37.21 18.33 9.38
C SER A 38 36.13 18.75 10.36
N ALA A 39 35.52 19.91 10.13
CA ALA A 39 34.35 20.33 10.89
C ALA A 39 33.10 19.59 10.42
N SER A 40 32.95 19.38 9.10
CA SER A 40 31.80 18.69 8.51
C SER A 40 31.94 17.16 8.43
N LEU A 41 33.16 16.63 8.32
CA LEU A 41 33.41 15.19 8.19
C LEU A 41 34.01 14.57 9.46
N LYS A 42 33.32 13.57 10.00
CA LYS A 42 33.83 12.72 11.10
C LYS A 42 34.99 11.82 10.67
N ASP A 43 34.88 11.23 9.47
CA ASP A 43 35.94 10.43 8.84
C ASP A 43 36.38 11.06 7.50
N ILE A 44 37.68 11.30 7.38
CA ILE A 44 38.30 11.85 6.18
C ILE A 44 38.21 10.91 4.97
N SER A 45 37.86 9.64 5.17
CA SER A 45 37.62 8.69 4.07
C SER A 45 36.49 9.18 3.15
N GLY A 46 35.47 9.85 3.70
CA GLY A 46 34.37 10.48 2.98
C GLY A 46 34.77 11.72 2.16
N ALA A 47 35.94 12.34 2.42
CA ALA A 47 36.37 13.47 1.61
C ALA A 47 36.70 13.02 0.19
N LYS A 48 35.95 13.44 -0.83
CA LYS A 48 36.20 13.12 -2.25
C LYS A 48 37.63 13.37 -2.68
N SER A 49 38.19 14.53 -2.31
CA SER A 49 39.60 14.84 -2.55
C SER A 49 40.19 15.79 -1.50
N VAL A 50 41.52 15.84 -1.42
CA VAL A 50 42.24 16.71 -0.47
C VAL A 50 43.24 17.56 -1.25
N PHE A 51 43.27 18.85 -0.95
CA PHE A 51 44.14 19.83 -1.59
C PHE A 51 45.03 20.55 -0.58
N SER A 52 46.18 21.00 -1.05
CA SER A 52 47.01 21.98 -0.36
C SER A 52 46.98 23.30 -1.13
N LEU A 53 46.82 24.41 -0.40
CA LEU A 53 46.72 25.76 -0.96
C LEU A 53 48.02 26.54 -0.74
N GLU A 54 48.60 27.06 -1.82
CA GLU A 54 49.68 28.05 -1.78
C GLU A 54 49.10 29.44 -1.46
N LYS A 55 48.81 29.68 -0.18
CA LYS A 55 48.09 30.88 0.32
C LYS A 55 48.61 32.21 -0.20
N GLY A 56 49.93 32.36 -0.36
CA GLY A 56 50.53 33.60 -0.87
C GLY A 56 50.07 33.90 -2.31
N MET A 57 50.14 32.90 -3.19
CA MET A 57 49.73 33.03 -4.59
C MET A 57 48.21 33.24 -4.72
N PHE A 58 47.42 32.56 -3.89
CA PHE A 58 45.97 32.76 -3.86
C PHE A 58 45.59 34.16 -3.38
N SER A 59 46.20 34.60 -2.27
CA SER A 59 45.96 35.93 -1.69
C SER A 59 46.34 37.04 -2.67
N ASP A 60 47.45 36.91 -3.40
CA ASP A 60 47.85 37.88 -4.43
C ASP A 60 46.83 37.94 -5.58
N ARG A 61 46.25 36.79 -5.96
CA ARG A 61 45.18 36.72 -6.96
C ARG A 61 43.90 37.40 -6.48
N ILE A 62 43.47 37.15 -5.24
CA ILE A 62 42.26 37.75 -4.65
C ILE A 62 42.45 39.25 -4.36
N LYS A 63 43.62 39.71 -3.93
CA LYS A 63 43.89 41.15 -3.72
C LYS A 63 43.74 41.98 -4.99
N SER A 64 43.94 41.37 -6.16
CA SER A 64 43.80 42.05 -7.47
C SER A 64 42.37 42.51 -7.79
N PHE A 65 41.35 42.05 -7.04
CA PHE A 65 39.96 42.54 -7.15
C PHE A 65 39.85 44.04 -6.87
N SER A 66 40.55 44.53 -5.86
CA SER A 66 40.54 45.94 -5.45
C SER A 66 41.12 46.93 -6.49
N VAL A 67 41.75 46.43 -7.56
CA VAL A 67 42.45 47.21 -8.60
C VAL A 67 41.73 47.13 -9.97
N ALA A 68 40.77 46.21 -10.14
CA ALA A 68 40.17 45.91 -11.44
C ALA A 68 38.98 46.85 -11.78
N LYS A 69 39.00 47.47 -12.98
CA LYS A 69 37.97 48.42 -13.45
C LYS A 69 36.53 47.86 -13.52
N ASN A 70 36.34 46.54 -13.54
CA ASN A 70 35.04 45.86 -13.73
C ASN A 70 34.64 44.93 -12.56
N ASN A 71 35.36 44.92 -11.42
CA ASN A 71 35.04 44.09 -10.23
C ASN A 71 34.86 42.57 -10.44
N LYS A 72 35.29 42.00 -11.59
CA LYS A 72 35.30 40.54 -11.86
C LYS A 72 36.73 40.04 -12.10
N GLN A 73 37.08 38.86 -11.59
CA GLN A 73 38.37 38.20 -11.85
C GLN A 73 38.21 36.70 -12.04
N VAL A 74 39.07 36.13 -12.90
CA VAL A 74 39.15 34.67 -13.08
C VAL A 74 39.95 34.07 -11.93
N VAL A 75 39.33 33.18 -11.16
CA VAL A 75 39.90 32.42 -10.04
C VAL A 75 39.67 30.94 -10.30
N TYR A 76 40.66 30.10 -10.02
CA TYR A 76 40.60 28.66 -10.26
C TYR A 76 40.23 27.94 -8.96
N LEU A 77 39.14 27.19 -8.97
CA LEU A 77 38.66 26.44 -7.80
C LEU A 77 38.38 24.98 -8.19
N PRO A 78 38.51 24.02 -7.25
CA PRO A 78 38.02 22.68 -7.48
C PRO A 78 36.51 22.68 -7.74
N ASN A 79 36.07 21.96 -8.77
CA ASN A 79 34.67 21.63 -8.98
C ASN A 79 34.28 20.36 -8.21
N ASN A 80 33.04 19.90 -8.35
CA ASN A 80 32.50 18.72 -7.68
C ASN A 80 33.33 17.45 -7.91
N ASN A 81 34.05 17.32 -9.02
CA ASN A 81 34.88 16.15 -9.32
C ASN A 81 36.33 16.28 -8.84
N GLY A 82 36.68 17.36 -8.14
CA GLY A 82 38.05 17.67 -7.72
C GLY A 82 38.93 18.24 -8.84
N ASN A 83 38.36 18.54 -10.01
CA ASN A 83 39.09 19.18 -11.10
C ASN A 83 39.12 20.70 -10.88
N VAL A 84 40.29 21.31 -11.05
CA VAL A 84 40.46 22.75 -10.86
C VAL A 84 40.06 23.50 -12.14
N VAL A 85 38.97 24.27 -12.08
CA VAL A 85 38.36 24.97 -13.23
C VAL A 85 38.27 26.49 -13.01
N PRO A 86 38.23 27.32 -14.06
CA PRO A 86 38.16 28.77 -13.95
C PRO A 86 36.73 29.29 -13.65
N PHE A 87 36.61 30.13 -12.62
CA PHE A 87 35.41 30.86 -12.22
C PHE A 87 35.58 32.36 -12.39
N ASN A 88 34.58 33.03 -12.94
CA ASN A 88 34.46 34.48 -12.97
C ASN A 88 33.85 34.96 -11.65
N LEU A 89 34.71 35.17 -10.64
CA LEU A 89 34.28 35.62 -9.32
C LEU A 89 34.05 37.14 -9.28
N LYS A 90 33.11 37.56 -8.43
CA LYS A 90 32.76 38.95 -8.06
C LYS A 90 32.68 39.01 -6.53
N GLU A 91 33.21 40.07 -5.91
CA GLU A 91 33.03 40.30 -4.48
C GLU A 91 31.56 40.68 -4.20
N THR A 92 30.95 39.91 -3.32
CA THR A 92 29.55 40.02 -2.86
C THR A 92 29.58 39.93 -1.34
N SER A 93 30.12 40.98 -0.71
CA SER A 93 30.31 41.05 0.74
C SER A 93 28.99 40.87 1.48
N VAL A 94 28.94 39.91 2.39
CA VAL A 94 27.85 39.76 3.37
C VAL A 94 27.93 40.83 4.46
N LEU A 95 29.12 41.38 4.73
CA LEU A 95 29.29 42.47 5.69
C LEU A 95 28.86 43.79 5.07
N HIS A 96 28.03 44.58 5.79
CA HIS A 96 27.81 45.98 5.45
C HIS A 96 29.15 46.73 5.29
N PRO A 97 29.27 47.71 4.38
CA PRO A 97 30.55 48.37 4.07
C PRO A 97 31.31 48.95 5.27
N ASP A 98 30.61 49.41 6.30
CA ASP A 98 31.25 49.93 7.52
C ASP A 98 31.80 48.84 8.44
N LEU A 99 31.14 47.69 8.50
CA LEU A 99 31.64 46.51 9.22
C LEU A 99 32.83 45.89 8.47
N ALA A 100 32.74 45.81 7.14
CA ALA A 100 33.83 45.32 6.28
C ALA A 100 35.10 46.19 6.37
N LYS A 101 34.99 47.49 6.66
CA LYS A 101 36.15 48.37 6.94
C LYS A 101 36.85 48.04 8.25
N LYS A 102 36.09 47.62 9.28
CA LYS A 102 36.65 47.20 10.58
C LYS A 102 37.34 45.84 10.46
N TYR A 103 36.78 44.92 9.66
CA TYR A 103 37.26 43.55 9.48
C TYR A 103 37.59 43.24 8.01
N PRO A 104 38.66 43.86 7.45
CA PRO A 104 38.94 43.79 6.00
C PRO A 104 39.38 42.41 5.49
N ASN A 105 39.72 41.49 6.39
CA ASN A 105 40.15 40.13 6.05
C ASN A 105 38.96 39.18 5.78
N ILE A 106 37.75 39.56 6.18
CA ILE A 106 36.53 38.76 6.02
C ILE A 106 35.81 39.22 4.76
N LYS A 107 35.63 38.29 3.81
CA LYS A 107 35.15 38.56 2.46
C LYS A 107 34.28 37.42 1.95
N SER A 108 33.35 37.77 1.06
CA SER A 108 32.49 36.81 0.37
C SER A 108 32.43 37.10 -1.12
N TYR A 109 32.29 36.05 -1.91
CA TYR A 109 32.34 36.10 -3.37
C TYR A 109 31.29 35.17 -3.96
N THR A 110 30.72 35.59 -5.08
CA THR A 110 29.90 34.78 -5.96
C THR A 110 30.60 34.66 -7.30
N GLY A 111 30.47 33.54 -7.97
CA GLY A 111 30.80 33.51 -9.39
C GLY A 111 30.23 32.33 -10.12
N VAL A 112 30.44 32.38 -11.42
CA VAL A 112 30.03 31.34 -12.36
C VAL A 112 31.26 30.89 -13.13
N SER A 113 31.36 29.59 -13.34
CA SER A 113 32.36 28.98 -14.21
C SER A 113 32.32 29.57 -15.62
N ALA A 114 33.45 29.50 -16.33
CA ALA A 114 33.55 30.10 -17.66
C ALA A 114 32.62 29.47 -18.71
N ASP A 115 32.16 28.23 -18.47
CA ASP A 115 31.22 27.47 -19.31
C ASP A 115 29.77 27.58 -18.82
N GLY A 116 29.50 28.33 -17.74
CA GLY A 116 28.14 28.53 -17.19
C GLY A 116 27.64 27.36 -16.33
N ARG A 117 28.34 26.24 -16.29
CA ARG A 117 27.86 24.99 -15.65
C ARG A 117 27.80 25.04 -14.13
N TYR A 118 28.82 25.63 -13.52
CA TYR A 118 28.98 25.68 -12.06
C TYR A 118 28.75 27.09 -11.51
N LYS A 119 27.96 27.19 -10.45
CA LYS A 119 27.89 28.36 -9.55
C LYS A 119 28.74 28.12 -8.31
N VAL A 120 29.28 29.19 -7.74
CA VAL A 120 30.06 29.12 -6.51
C VAL A 120 29.78 30.30 -5.58
N LYS A 121 29.55 30.00 -4.30
CA LYS A 121 29.69 30.93 -3.19
C LYS A 121 30.97 30.60 -2.44
N MET A 122 31.78 31.61 -2.15
CA MET A 122 33.04 31.43 -1.44
C MET A 122 33.19 32.48 -0.35
N SER A 123 33.43 32.02 0.88
CA SER A 123 33.84 32.86 1.99
C SER A 123 35.36 32.77 2.18
N SER A 124 35.98 33.89 2.56
CA SER A 124 37.40 34.00 2.81
C SER A 124 37.62 34.79 4.09
N SER A 125 38.43 34.26 5.00
CA SER A 125 38.77 34.90 6.27
C SER A 125 40.20 34.55 6.71
N GLN A 126 40.59 35.03 7.89
CA GLN A 126 41.81 34.62 8.57
C GLN A 126 41.85 33.12 8.90
N LYS A 127 40.69 32.44 8.96
CA LYS A 127 40.58 30.99 9.22
C LYS A 127 40.78 30.13 7.96
N GLY A 128 40.66 30.71 6.77
CA GLY A 128 40.83 30.00 5.51
C GLY A 128 39.77 30.37 4.48
N LEU A 129 39.48 29.42 3.59
CA LEU A 129 38.49 29.55 2.53
C LEU A 129 37.43 28.49 2.73
N GLN A 130 36.17 28.84 2.56
CA GLN A 130 35.10 27.86 2.43
C GLN A 130 34.32 28.15 1.16
N SER A 131 33.88 27.11 0.45
CA SER A 131 33.04 27.29 -0.72
C SER A 131 31.95 26.24 -0.84
N MET A 132 30.85 26.64 -1.46
CA MET A 132 29.76 25.81 -1.95
C MET A 132 29.77 25.93 -3.47
N VAL A 133 29.92 24.82 -4.17
CA VAL A 133 29.88 24.75 -5.63
C VAL A 133 28.67 23.92 -6.05
N VAL A 134 27.78 24.52 -6.83
CA VAL A 134 26.58 23.88 -7.37
C VAL A 134 26.83 23.57 -8.85
N ASP A 135 26.70 22.31 -9.25
CA ASP A 135 26.73 21.88 -10.64
C ASP A 135 25.31 21.95 -11.22
N LEU A 136 25.01 22.96 -12.02
CA LEU A 136 23.65 23.20 -12.53
C LEU A 136 23.14 22.06 -13.41
N GLN A 137 24.01 21.22 -13.97
CA GLN A 137 23.58 20.14 -14.86
C GLN A 137 22.86 19.01 -14.10
N ASN A 138 23.37 18.63 -12.93
CA ASN A 138 22.89 17.51 -12.13
C ASN A 138 22.51 17.92 -10.69
N ASN A 139 22.53 19.22 -10.43
CA ASN A 139 22.27 19.90 -9.16
C ASN A 139 22.96 19.27 -7.95
N LYS A 140 24.17 18.76 -8.16
CA LYS A 140 25.01 18.28 -7.06
C LYS A 140 25.73 19.45 -6.42
N THR A 141 25.71 19.49 -5.09
CA THR A 141 26.49 20.43 -4.30
C THR A 141 27.77 19.77 -3.80
N ALA A 142 28.90 20.48 -3.94
CA ALA A 142 30.16 20.10 -3.33
C ALA A 142 30.68 21.22 -2.44
N PHE A 143 31.23 20.84 -1.29
CA PHE A 143 31.73 21.75 -0.29
C PHE A 143 33.24 21.63 -0.16
N MET A 144 33.90 22.78 -0.01
CA MET A 144 35.32 22.84 0.31
C MET A 144 35.54 23.63 1.58
N GLU A 145 36.37 23.11 2.48
CA GLU A 145 36.67 23.75 3.76
C GLU A 145 38.11 23.43 4.24
N PRO A 146 38.69 24.23 5.15
CA PRO A 146 40.01 23.96 5.70
C PRO A 146 39.94 22.84 6.75
N VAL A 147 40.97 21.98 6.81
CA VAL A 147 41.08 20.99 7.88
C VAL A 147 41.51 21.64 9.20
N SER A 148 40.86 21.28 10.30
CA SER A 148 41.01 21.94 11.60
C SER A 148 42.41 21.80 12.20
N ASN A 149 43.15 20.74 11.85
CA ASN A 149 44.48 20.47 12.40
C ASN A 149 45.66 20.78 11.45
N LYS A 150 45.41 21.33 10.25
CA LYS A 150 46.45 21.71 9.30
C LYS A 150 45.99 22.85 8.36
N SER A 151 46.44 24.06 8.68
CA SER A 151 45.89 25.31 8.13
C SER A 151 46.02 25.52 6.61
N ASP A 152 46.93 24.83 5.90
CA ASP A 152 47.12 24.97 4.44
C ASP A 152 46.51 23.80 3.64
N THR A 153 45.69 22.99 4.30
CA THR A 153 45.06 21.80 3.73
C THR A 153 43.54 21.96 3.72
N TYR A 154 42.93 21.53 2.63
CA TYR A 154 41.50 21.65 2.35
C TYR A 154 40.96 20.31 1.90
N ILE A 155 39.72 20.05 2.25
CA ILE A 155 38.97 18.87 1.79
C ILE A 155 37.89 19.34 0.84
N LEU A 156 37.57 18.48 -0.13
CA LEU A 156 36.39 18.59 -0.97
C LEU A 156 35.54 17.35 -0.69
N TYR A 157 34.25 17.53 -0.44
CA TYR A 157 33.30 16.46 -0.19
C TYR A 157 31.92 16.83 -0.76
N ASP A 158 31.13 15.80 -1.05
CA ASP A 158 29.73 15.95 -1.44
C ASP A 158 28.87 15.86 -0.16
N LYS A 159 27.66 16.43 -0.15
CA LYS A 159 26.77 16.44 1.04
C LYS A 159 26.50 15.02 1.59
N GLU A 160 26.32 14.05 0.69
CA GLU A 160 26.03 12.64 1.01
C GLU A 160 27.17 11.92 1.77
N ASP A 161 28.42 12.40 1.66
CA ASP A 161 29.58 11.76 2.29
C ASP A 161 29.78 12.17 3.77
N GLY A 162 28.98 13.12 4.26
CA GLY A 162 29.00 13.64 5.63
C GLY A 162 28.31 12.71 6.62
N LEU A 163 28.96 11.62 7.04
CA LEU A 163 28.38 10.67 7.99
C LEU A 163 28.51 11.06 9.48
N SER A 164 27.36 11.04 10.19
CA SER A 164 27.08 10.23 11.40
C SER A 164 27.51 10.69 12.81
N SER A 165 27.02 11.81 13.30
CA SER A 165 26.40 11.81 14.64
C SER A 165 24.90 11.81 14.44
N LYS A 166 24.13 11.17 15.33
CA LYS A 166 22.68 11.30 15.32
C LYS A 166 22.36 12.79 15.25
N MET A 167 21.69 13.21 14.18
CA MET A 167 21.12 14.54 14.14
C MET A 167 19.96 14.46 15.12
N ASP A 168 20.11 15.12 16.25
CA ASP A 168 19.06 15.27 17.26
C ASP A 168 18.56 16.73 17.23
N PHE A 169 18.58 17.37 16.05
CA PHE A 169 18.03 18.71 15.88
C PHE A 169 16.52 18.66 16.10
N ILE A 170 16.03 19.50 17.00
CA ILE A 170 14.60 19.68 17.24
C ILE A 170 14.27 21.15 16.97
N CYS A 171 13.43 21.42 15.98
CA CYS A 171 12.83 22.75 15.81
C CYS A 171 11.63 22.87 16.76
N GLU A 172 11.67 23.88 17.63
CA GLU A 172 10.65 24.17 18.66
C GLU A 172 9.70 25.31 18.23
N THR A 173 9.73 25.71 16.95
CA THR A 173 8.90 26.79 16.42
C THR A 173 7.41 26.42 16.50
N SER A 174 6.58 27.30 17.08
CA SER A 174 5.13 27.05 17.19
C SER A 174 4.42 27.17 15.83
N LYS A 175 3.42 26.32 15.60
CA LYS A 175 2.61 26.18 14.37
C LYS A 175 1.72 27.39 14.03
N ASP A 176 1.61 28.40 14.89
CA ASP A 176 0.70 29.53 14.71
C ASP A 176 1.16 30.51 13.62
N LEU A 177 0.77 30.22 12.39
CA LEU A 177 0.63 31.21 11.33
C LEU A 177 -0.57 32.10 11.66
N PHE A 178 -0.31 33.39 11.83
CA PHE A 178 -1.30 34.44 12.10
C PHE A 178 -1.95 34.35 13.48
N GLY A 179 -1.90 35.44 14.25
CA GLY A 179 -3.00 35.68 15.20
C GLY A 179 -4.28 35.61 14.38
N GLY A 180 -5.14 34.63 14.70
CA GLY A 180 -6.17 34.10 13.81
C GLY A 180 -6.84 35.15 12.95
N ASP A 181 -6.83 34.93 11.63
CA ASP A 181 -7.88 35.40 10.71
C ASP A 181 -7.61 35.13 9.21
N ASN A 182 -6.50 34.53 8.76
CA ASN A 182 -6.35 34.19 7.33
C ASN A 182 -5.67 32.83 7.11
N LYS A 183 -6.45 31.75 7.25
CA LYS A 183 -6.21 30.53 6.48
C LYS A 183 -6.46 30.88 5.01
N SER A 184 -5.48 31.42 4.30
CA SER A 184 -5.55 31.48 2.85
C SER A 184 -5.27 30.08 2.29
N SER A 185 -6.23 29.17 2.52
CA SER A 185 -6.50 28.08 1.58
C SER A 185 -7.09 28.74 0.34
N GLY A 186 -6.25 29.46 -0.39
CA GLY A 186 -6.62 29.97 -1.70
C GLY A 186 -6.60 28.77 -2.61
N THR A 187 -7.77 28.31 -3.04
CA THR A 187 -7.94 27.41 -4.18
C THR A 187 -6.97 27.91 -5.26
N MET A 188 -5.86 27.19 -5.46
CA MET A 188 -4.84 27.67 -6.39
C MET A 188 -5.48 27.67 -7.77
N ALA A 189 -5.69 28.87 -8.31
CA ALA A 189 -6.21 28.99 -9.66
C ALA A 189 -5.21 28.29 -10.59
N LYS A 190 -5.70 27.32 -11.37
CA LYS A 190 -4.99 26.54 -12.40
C LYS A 190 -4.45 27.45 -13.51
N THR A 191 -3.43 28.21 -13.18
CA THR A 191 -2.76 29.21 -14.01
C THR A 191 -1.32 29.32 -13.54
N ILE A 192 -0.41 29.62 -14.47
CA ILE A 192 0.99 29.94 -14.17
C ILE A 192 1.07 30.81 -12.92
N VAL A 193 1.73 30.28 -11.89
CA VAL A 193 1.94 30.93 -10.59
C VAL A 193 3.30 31.64 -10.64
N PRO A 194 3.33 32.98 -10.68
CA PRO A 194 4.58 33.71 -10.55
C PRO A 194 5.05 33.61 -9.09
N LEU A 195 6.13 32.87 -8.85
CA LEU A 195 6.70 32.73 -7.51
C LEU A 195 7.65 33.88 -7.20
N VAL A 196 8.64 34.11 -8.07
CA VAL A 196 9.63 35.19 -7.97
C VAL A 196 9.84 35.78 -9.36
N ASP A 197 8.97 36.71 -9.77
CA ASP A 197 8.95 37.30 -11.11
C ASP A 197 9.13 38.83 -11.13
N GLY A 198 9.25 39.45 -9.95
CA GLY A 198 9.27 40.91 -9.81
C GLY A 198 10.52 41.58 -10.38
N GLN A 199 11.48 40.83 -10.95
CA GLN A 199 12.78 41.30 -11.46
C GLN A 199 13.52 42.18 -10.45
N VAL A 200 13.47 41.81 -9.17
CA VAL A 200 14.11 42.54 -8.08
C VAL A 200 14.85 41.58 -7.15
N LEU A 201 16.08 41.96 -6.79
CA LEU A 201 16.79 41.36 -5.67
C LEU A 201 16.43 42.12 -4.39
N ARG A 202 15.83 41.43 -3.42
CA ARG A 202 15.47 41.99 -2.12
C ARG A 202 16.61 41.80 -1.13
N LYS A 203 17.23 42.89 -0.70
CA LYS A 203 18.26 42.88 0.34
C LYS A 203 17.64 43.14 1.71
N TYR A 204 17.87 42.22 2.65
CA TYR A 204 17.49 42.38 4.05
C TYR A 204 18.72 42.57 4.94
N ARG A 205 18.65 43.52 5.86
CA ARG A 205 19.69 43.75 6.86
C ARG A 205 19.50 42.77 8.01
N ILE A 206 20.42 41.81 8.14
CA ILE A 206 20.38 40.79 9.17
C ILE A 206 21.28 41.16 10.36
N ALA A 207 20.76 41.01 11.57
CA ALA A 207 21.50 41.14 12.82
C ALA A 207 21.76 39.75 13.42
N ILE A 208 22.98 39.24 13.29
CA ILE A 208 23.35 37.94 13.87
C ILE A 208 24.01 38.18 15.22
N SER A 209 23.33 37.80 16.29
CA SER A 209 23.91 37.74 17.62
C SER A 209 24.68 36.42 17.80
N ALA A 210 25.75 36.43 18.58
CA ALA A 210 26.53 35.23 18.86
C ALA A 210 26.81 35.09 20.35
N SER A 211 26.46 33.93 20.92
CA SER A 211 26.71 33.65 22.33
C SER A 211 28.21 33.51 22.64
N GLY A 212 28.55 33.58 23.92
CA GLY A 212 29.88 33.38 24.44
C GLY A 212 30.45 31.99 24.12
N GLU A 213 29.59 30.97 24.11
CA GLU A 213 29.90 29.58 23.76
C GLU A 213 30.22 29.46 22.27
N TYR A 214 29.35 29.99 21.39
CA TYR A 214 29.59 29.99 19.95
C TYR A 214 30.90 30.69 19.62
N THR A 215 31.11 31.87 20.22
CA THR A 215 32.32 32.66 19.96
C THR A 215 33.58 31.93 20.41
N GLN A 216 33.53 31.20 21.52
CA GLN A 216 34.66 30.38 21.98
C GLN A 216 34.97 29.24 21.01
N GLU A 217 33.96 28.56 20.48
CA GLU A 217 34.12 27.50 19.47
C GLU A 217 34.79 28.01 18.20
N MET A 218 34.39 29.20 17.72
CA MET A 218 34.99 29.78 16.51
C MET A 218 36.43 30.27 16.72
N GLY A 219 36.90 30.42 17.97
CA GLY A 219 38.27 30.81 18.31
C GLY A 219 38.42 31.87 19.41
N GLY A 220 37.31 32.30 20.02
CA GLY A 220 37.26 33.13 21.22
C GLY A 220 37.37 34.64 20.99
N THR A 221 37.33 35.11 19.73
CA THR A 221 37.39 36.53 19.39
C THR A 221 36.19 36.94 18.54
N VAL A 222 35.85 38.24 18.58
CA VAL A 222 34.79 38.80 17.74
C VAL A 222 35.08 38.58 16.24
N GLU A 223 36.33 38.77 15.81
CA GLU A 223 36.73 38.56 14.40
C GLU A 223 36.58 37.09 13.97
N ASP A 224 36.78 36.13 14.89
CA ASP A 224 36.63 34.71 14.61
C ASP A 224 35.16 34.29 14.51
N ALA A 225 34.31 34.74 15.44
CA ALA A 225 32.86 34.53 15.35
C ALA A 225 32.29 35.16 14.08
N LEU A 226 32.71 36.38 13.74
CA LEU A 226 32.28 37.06 12.53
C LEU A 226 32.73 36.35 11.24
N ALA A 227 33.87 35.65 11.27
CA ALA A 227 34.30 34.82 10.15
C ALA A 227 33.43 33.58 9.97
N GLY A 228 32.97 32.95 11.07
CA GLY A 228 31.99 31.87 11.06
C GLY A 228 30.64 32.34 10.51
N ILE A 229 30.09 33.41 11.07
CA ILE A 229 28.82 34.02 10.61
C ILE A 229 28.89 34.36 9.11
N ASN A 230 30.00 34.94 8.66
CA ASN A 230 30.19 35.24 7.25
C ASN A 230 30.17 33.96 6.38
N ALA A 231 30.75 32.86 6.83
CA ALA A 231 30.73 31.60 6.09
C ALA A 231 29.29 31.06 5.95
N THR A 232 28.55 31.01 7.06
CA THR A 232 27.15 30.56 7.11
C THR A 232 26.26 31.37 6.19
N ILE A 233 26.19 32.70 6.37
CA ILE A 233 25.30 33.56 5.58
C ILE A 233 25.72 33.60 4.10
N THR A 234 27.00 33.37 3.79
CA THR A 234 27.45 33.24 2.39
C THR A 234 26.88 32.01 1.71
N ARG A 235 26.73 30.88 2.43
CA ARG A 235 26.10 29.65 1.92
C ARG A 235 24.58 29.79 1.84
N VAL A 236 23.93 30.30 2.89
CA VAL A 236 22.48 30.58 2.91
C VAL A 236 22.06 31.46 1.72
N ASN A 237 22.85 32.50 1.43
CA ASN A 237 22.61 33.37 0.27
C ASN A 237 22.73 32.67 -1.09
N GLU A 238 23.29 31.45 -1.22
CA GLU A 238 23.20 30.71 -2.50
C GLU A 238 21.76 30.29 -2.77
N VAL A 239 21.11 29.69 -1.77
CA VAL A 239 19.75 29.17 -1.90
C VAL A 239 18.74 30.32 -1.92
N PHE A 240 18.87 31.28 -0.99
CA PHE A 240 17.94 32.41 -0.90
C PHE A 240 17.97 33.31 -2.15
N GLU A 241 19.14 33.50 -2.78
CA GLU A 241 19.21 34.26 -4.01
C GLU A 241 18.64 33.48 -5.20
N THR A 242 18.74 32.15 -5.21
CA THR A 242 18.27 31.29 -6.31
C THR A 242 16.76 31.07 -6.26
N ASP A 243 16.21 30.72 -5.10
CA ASP A 243 14.81 30.33 -4.97
C ASP A 243 13.88 31.50 -4.63
N LEU A 244 14.38 32.53 -3.95
CA LEU A 244 13.54 33.60 -3.36
C LEU A 244 13.86 35.00 -3.91
N GLY A 245 14.97 35.17 -4.64
CA GLY A 245 15.47 36.49 -5.02
C GLY A 245 15.85 37.36 -3.81
N ILE A 246 16.34 36.74 -2.73
CA ILE A 246 16.68 37.39 -1.45
C ILE A 246 18.18 37.33 -1.21
N THR A 247 18.76 38.43 -0.70
CA THR A 247 20.15 38.46 -0.22
C THR A 247 20.21 39.05 1.19
N LEU A 248 20.95 38.40 2.08
CA LEU A 248 21.14 38.81 3.48
C LEU A 248 22.47 39.55 3.65
N GLU A 249 22.43 40.74 4.27
CA GLU A 249 23.60 41.56 4.57
C GLU A 249 23.67 41.89 6.07
N LEU A 250 24.79 41.58 6.74
CA LEU A 250 25.03 41.88 8.15
C LEU A 250 25.05 43.39 8.40
N ILE A 251 24.36 43.84 9.45
CA ILE A 251 24.31 45.25 9.87
C ILE A 251 25.68 45.89 10.16
N PRO A 252 25.83 47.23 10.02
CA PRO A 252 27.12 47.94 10.23
C PRO A 252 27.78 47.75 11.59
N ASN A 253 27.01 47.47 12.64
CA ASN A 253 27.42 47.36 14.03
C ASN A 253 27.17 45.96 14.62
N ASN A 254 27.16 44.92 13.79
CA ASN A 254 26.97 43.53 14.23
C ASN A 254 28.04 43.07 15.23
N ASP A 255 29.22 43.70 15.22
CA ASP A 255 30.30 43.45 16.19
C ASP A 255 29.92 43.73 17.65
N LEU A 256 28.82 44.48 17.90
CA LEU A 256 28.35 44.82 19.25
C LEU A 256 27.50 43.72 19.90
N ILE A 257 26.98 42.77 19.11
CA ILE A 257 26.13 41.67 19.56
C ILE A 257 26.86 40.31 19.46
N ILE A 258 28.18 40.34 19.45
CA ILE A 258 29.03 39.14 19.51
C ILE A 258 29.69 39.12 20.88
N PHE A 259 29.28 38.16 21.71
CA PHE A 259 29.76 38.04 23.08
C PHE A 259 30.92 37.04 23.16
N THR A 260 32.02 37.38 23.82
CA THR A 260 33.21 36.52 23.88
C THR A 260 33.32 35.68 25.16
N ASN A 261 32.38 35.84 26.11
CA ASN A 261 32.43 35.21 27.42
C ASN A 261 31.06 34.62 27.79
N ALA A 262 30.99 33.30 27.81
CA ALA A 262 29.83 32.47 28.14
C ALA A 262 29.20 32.74 29.52
N VAL A 263 29.93 33.39 30.43
CA VAL A 263 29.40 33.67 31.79
C VAL A 263 28.70 35.03 31.86
N THR A 264 28.94 35.92 30.89
CA THR A 264 28.50 37.32 30.96
C THR A 264 27.73 37.78 29.73
N ASP A 265 27.46 36.87 28.80
CA ASP A 265 26.56 37.15 27.70
C ASP A 265 25.10 37.14 28.20
N PRO A 266 24.13 37.59 27.39
CA PRO A 266 22.75 37.77 27.82
C PRO A 266 21.88 36.54 27.57
N TYR A 267 22.48 35.35 27.45
CA TYR A 267 21.79 34.13 27.01
C TYR A 267 21.79 33.08 28.11
N ASP A 268 20.60 32.67 28.54
CA ASP A 268 20.38 31.57 29.48
C ASP A 268 19.43 30.51 28.88
N ASP A 269 18.27 30.29 29.49
CA ASP A 269 17.29 29.27 29.13
C ASP A 269 16.23 29.82 28.14
N SER A 270 16.02 31.14 28.05
CA SER A 270 14.90 31.75 27.29
C SER A 270 15.35 32.44 25.99
N LEU A 271 16.11 31.71 25.17
CA LEU A 271 16.89 32.22 24.04
C LEU A 271 16.08 33.14 23.10
N ASN A 272 14.86 32.78 22.67
CA ASN A 272 14.06 33.59 21.74
C ASN A 272 13.77 35.02 22.27
N SER A 273 13.35 35.10 23.54
CA SER A 273 13.02 36.38 24.17
C SER A 273 14.27 37.20 24.46
N GLU A 274 15.38 36.54 24.80
CA GLU A 274 16.64 37.15 25.14
C GLU A 274 17.35 37.71 23.90
N VAL A 275 17.34 36.99 22.78
CA VAL A 275 17.89 37.49 21.52
C VAL A 275 17.09 38.69 21.02
N GLN A 276 15.75 38.63 21.05
CA GLN A 276 14.91 39.79 20.69
C GLN A 276 15.26 41.01 21.55
N SER A 277 15.31 40.84 22.87
CA SER A 277 15.64 41.91 23.82
C SER A 277 17.06 42.45 23.61
N THR A 278 18.03 41.57 23.37
CA THR A 278 19.44 41.92 23.18
C THR A 278 19.64 42.73 21.90
N ILE A 279 19.14 42.25 20.77
CA ILE A 279 19.27 42.95 19.49
C ILE A 279 18.50 44.28 19.57
N THR A 280 17.28 44.29 20.13
CA THR A 280 16.48 45.52 20.28
C THR A 280 17.18 46.57 21.15
N SER A 281 17.78 46.17 22.28
CA SER A 281 18.40 47.11 23.21
C SER A 281 19.74 47.67 22.73
N ILE A 282 20.54 46.86 22.02
CA ILE A 282 21.89 47.23 21.57
C ILE A 282 21.87 47.86 20.18
N ILE A 283 21.12 47.28 19.24
CA ILE A 283 21.07 47.68 17.83
C ILE A 283 19.90 48.65 17.58
N GLY A 284 18.72 48.37 18.16
CA GLY A 284 17.49 49.12 17.93
C GLY A 284 16.72 48.64 16.70
N GLU A 285 15.40 48.53 16.84
CA GLU A 285 14.49 47.92 15.83
C GLU A 285 14.63 48.51 14.43
N ALA A 286 14.80 49.82 14.27
CA ALA A 286 14.89 50.44 12.95
C ALA A 286 16.16 50.04 12.15
N ASN A 287 17.16 49.47 12.82
CA ASN A 287 18.50 49.25 12.26
C ASN A 287 18.71 47.84 11.71
N TYR A 288 17.72 46.95 11.82
CA TYR A 288 17.75 45.60 11.26
C TYR A 288 16.35 45.18 10.79
N ASP A 289 16.32 44.28 9.82
CA ASP A 289 15.11 43.79 9.18
C ASP A 289 14.76 42.37 9.64
N VAL A 290 15.79 41.60 9.98
CA VAL A 290 15.72 40.25 10.56
C VAL A 290 16.86 40.09 11.56
N GLY A 291 16.62 39.43 12.67
CA GLY A 291 17.61 39.17 13.72
C GLY A 291 17.56 37.71 14.15
N HIS A 292 18.72 37.18 14.47
CA HIS A 292 18.91 35.74 14.69
C HIS A 292 20.09 35.50 15.64
N LEU A 293 20.05 34.46 16.47
CA LEU A 293 21.14 34.07 17.38
C LEU A 293 21.82 32.79 16.90
N PHE A 294 23.16 32.81 16.85
CA PHE A 294 23.97 31.60 16.75
C PHE A 294 24.46 31.20 18.14
N HIS A 295 24.06 30.01 18.58
CA HIS A 295 24.35 29.47 19.90
C HIS A 295 25.07 28.11 19.80
N LYS A 296 25.89 27.80 20.80
CA LYS A 296 26.53 26.49 20.93
C LYS A 296 26.00 25.78 22.17
N VAL A 297 25.56 24.55 21.96
CA VAL A 297 25.00 23.67 22.98
C VAL A 297 25.89 22.42 23.20
N GLY A 298 25.53 21.57 24.16
CA GLY A 298 26.18 20.29 24.39
C GLY A 298 25.83 19.23 23.34
N GLU A 299 26.47 18.05 23.44
CA GLU A 299 26.15 16.91 22.58
C GLU A 299 24.72 16.41 22.86
N GLY A 300 23.88 16.32 21.83
CA GLY A 300 22.48 15.87 21.93
C GLY A 300 21.49 16.96 22.34
N GLU A 301 21.90 18.23 22.30
CA GLU A 301 21.08 19.40 22.66
C GLU A 301 20.80 20.32 21.45
N ASP A 302 21.09 19.86 20.23
CA ASP A 302 20.90 20.60 18.99
C ASP A 302 19.42 21.03 18.83
N ASN A 303 19.15 22.31 18.65
CA ASN A 303 17.79 22.80 18.46
C ASN A 303 17.73 24.13 17.70
N GLY A 304 16.54 24.49 17.27
CA GLY A 304 16.26 25.74 16.56
C GLY A 304 14.87 26.26 16.89
N ASN A 305 14.70 27.57 16.80
CA ASN A 305 13.39 28.17 16.97
C ASN A 305 13.35 29.55 16.31
N ALA A 306 12.46 29.75 15.34
CA ALA A 306 12.26 31.01 14.65
C ALA A 306 11.58 32.08 15.51
N GLY A 307 11.03 31.69 16.67
CA GLY A 307 10.20 32.48 17.57
C GLY A 307 8.80 32.73 17.01
N PHE A 308 8.74 33.17 15.75
CA PHE A 308 7.51 33.35 14.99
C PHE A 308 7.77 33.05 13.51
N ILE A 309 6.85 32.33 12.89
CA ILE A 309 6.76 32.24 11.43
C ILE A 309 6.35 33.60 10.88
N ALA A 310 6.90 33.99 9.72
CA ALA A 310 6.58 35.24 9.04
C ALA A 310 6.83 36.49 9.92
N SER A 311 8.04 36.59 10.47
CA SER A 311 8.43 37.61 11.46
C SER A 311 9.34 38.71 10.92
N VAL A 312 9.92 38.53 9.73
CA VAL A 312 10.77 39.54 9.08
C VAL A 312 10.04 40.90 8.97
N CYS A 313 10.75 42.01 9.19
CA CYS A 313 10.18 43.37 9.25
C CYS A 313 9.21 43.66 10.41
N VAL A 314 8.89 42.73 11.31
CA VAL A 314 7.94 42.96 12.42
C VAL A 314 8.67 43.27 13.73
N ASP A 315 8.56 44.50 14.22
CA ASP A 315 9.17 44.91 15.49
C ASP A 315 8.65 44.05 16.67
N ASN A 316 9.53 43.77 17.64
CA ASN A 316 9.31 42.84 18.76
C ASN A 316 9.12 41.36 18.37
N ARG A 317 9.33 40.99 17.09
CA ARG A 317 9.29 39.59 16.63
C ARG A 317 10.48 39.21 15.75
N LYS A 318 10.88 40.11 14.85
CA LYS A 318 11.89 39.86 13.80
C LYS A 318 13.27 39.47 14.30
N GLY A 319 13.58 39.71 15.58
CA GLY A 319 14.86 39.41 16.21
C GLY A 319 14.81 38.26 17.20
N SER A 320 13.75 37.46 17.21
CA SER A 320 13.50 36.43 18.23
C SER A 320 13.98 35.03 17.85
N ALA A 321 14.61 34.82 16.69
CA ALA A 321 15.01 33.50 16.24
C ALA A 321 16.41 33.06 16.71
N PHE A 322 16.65 31.75 16.76
CA PHE A 322 17.98 31.19 16.99
C PHE A 322 18.18 29.83 16.29
N SER A 323 19.44 29.50 16.02
CA SER A 323 19.90 28.17 15.64
C SER A 323 21.05 27.75 16.55
N SER A 324 20.91 26.58 17.17
CA SER A 324 21.87 26.04 18.13
C SER A 324 22.37 24.66 17.68
N ALA A 325 23.66 24.42 17.86
CA ALA A 325 24.25 23.11 17.60
C ALA A 325 25.51 22.87 18.44
N ASN A 326 25.81 21.61 18.70
CA ASN A 326 27.09 21.20 19.30
C ASN A 326 28.27 21.57 18.38
N ASN A 327 28.09 21.48 17.07
CA ASN A 327 29.05 21.93 16.07
C ASN A 327 28.41 22.99 15.16
N PRO A 328 28.39 24.27 15.58
CA PRO A 328 27.66 25.34 14.88
C PRO A 328 28.48 25.91 13.71
N GLN A 329 28.92 25.03 12.81
CA GLN A 329 29.65 25.36 11.58
C GLN A 329 29.57 24.19 10.60
N GLY A 330 29.68 24.49 9.31
CA GLY A 330 29.63 23.48 8.26
C GLY A 330 28.28 23.50 7.54
N ASP A 331 28.21 22.78 6.43
CA ASP A 331 27.05 22.73 5.54
C ASP A 331 25.75 22.30 6.24
N VAL A 332 25.80 21.29 7.11
CA VAL A 332 24.62 20.83 7.88
C VAL A 332 24.08 21.96 8.77
N TYR A 333 24.93 22.61 9.58
CA TYR A 333 24.48 23.73 10.42
C TYR A 333 23.99 24.91 9.56
N ASP A 334 24.69 25.21 8.47
CA ASP A 334 24.40 26.39 7.66
C ASP A 334 23.10 26.28 6.87
N LEU A 335 22.74 25.08 6.39
CA LEU A 335 21.59 24.85 5.51
C LEU A 335 20.44 24.14 6.23
N ASP A 336 20.71 23.04 6.92
CA ASP A 336 19.65 22.24 7.55
C ASP A 336 19.12 22.90 8.82
N TYR A 337 19.89 23.79 9.47
CA TYR A 337 19.49 24.48 10.71
C TYR A 337 19.23 25.97 10.42
N VAL A 338 20.27 26.71 9.98
CA VAL A 338 20.16 28.17 9.84
C VAL A 338 19.24 28.57 8.67
N ALA A 339 19.33 27.91 7.51
CA ALA A 339 18.43 28.23 6.40
C ALA A 339 16.98 27.80 6.68
N HIS A 340 16.79 26.70 7.41
CA HIS A 340 15.49 26.23 7.88
C HIS A 340 14.79 27.25 8.80
N GLU A 341 15.46 27.68 9.87
CA GLU A 341 14.89 28.67 10.80
C GLU A 341 14.68 30.03 10.13
N LEU A 342 15.57 30.42 9.22
CA LEU A 342 15.34 31.61 8.39
C LEU A 342 14.13 31.40 7.47
N GLY A 343 13.92 30.21 6.90
CA GLY A 343 12.73 29.87 6.12
C GLY A 343 11.44 30.16 6.88
N HIS A 344 11.35 29.73 8.16
CA HIS A 344 10.26 30.11 9.05
C HIS A 344 10.15 31.62 9.26
N GLN A 345 11.24 32.32 9.60
CA GLN A 345 11.20 33.78 9.78
C GLN A 345 10.66 34.50 8.52
N PHE A 346 10.96 33.97 7.33
CA PHE A 346 10.49 34.47 6.04
C PHE A 346 9.09 33.98 5.63
N GLY A 347 8.50 33.02 6.35
CA GLY A 347 7.07 32.68 6.25
C GLY A 347 6.72 31.26 5.83
N ALA A 348 7.70 30.35 5.72
CA ALA A 348 7.43 28.95 5.37
C ALA A 348 7.03 28.10 6.59
N ASN A 349 6.13 27.15 6.40
CA ASN A 349 5.94 26.04 7.34
C ASN A 349 6.77 24.83 6.92
N HIS A 350 6.70 23.78 7.74
CA HIS A 350 7.25 22.50 7.36
C HIS A 350 6.46 21.86 6.21
N THR A 351 7.20 21.11 5.39
CA THR A 351 6.65 20.37 4.24
C THR A 351 6.64 18.87 4.45
N TRP A 352 7.25 18.38 5.53
CA TRP A 352 7.24 16.96 5.91
C TRP A 352 5.86 16.50 6.39
N SER A 353 5.61 15.19 6.36
CA SER A 353 4.29 14.59 6.63
C SER A 353 4.31 13.42 7.63
N PHE A 354 5.37 13.22 8.39
CA PHE A 354 5.40 12.15 9.41
C PHE A 354 4.46 12.42 10.61
N GLU A 355 3.94 13.64 10.73
CA GLU A 355 3.06 14.13 11.80
C GLU A 355 2.22 15.31 11.22
N SER A 356 1.05 15.60 11.80
CA SER A 356 0.24 16.74 11.35
C SER A 356 0.68 18.03 12.03
N GLU A 357 0.78 19.10 11.24
CA GLU A 357 0.86 20.49 11.71
C GLU A 357 -0.42 21.29 11.45
N GLY A 358 -1.38 20.71 10.73
CA GLY A 358 -2.62 21.39 10.34
C GLY A 358 -2.42 22.63 9.45
N THR A 359 -1.28 22.73 8.74
CA THR A 359 -0.94 23.91 7.93
C THR A 359 -1.35 23.80 6.46
N GLY A 360 -1.68 22.59 5.97
CA GLY A 360 -2.17 22.34 4.62
C GLY A 360 -1.08 22.31 3.56
N VAL A 361 0.18 22.10 3.95
CA VAL A 361 1.35 22.12 3.04
C VAL A 361 2.31 20.95 3.28
N GLN A 362 1.89 19.93 4.02
CA GLN A 362 2.65 18.73 4.34
C GLN A 362 2.63 17.75 3.17
N ALA A 363 3.44 18.06 2.16
CA ALA A 363 3.41 17.42 0.84
C ALA A 363 4.63 16.51 0.54
N GLU A 364 5.62 16.44 1.43
CA GLU A 364 6.75 15.52 1.31
C GLU A 364 6.55 14.31 2.22
N PRO A 365 6.83 13.07 1.75
CA PRO A 365 6.60 11.88 2.54
C PRO A 365 7.47 11.87 3.80
N ALA A 366 6.93 11.36 4.91
CA ALA A 366 7.62 11.16 6.18
C ALA A 366 8.44 12.38 6.61
N SER A 367 9.76 12.27 6.81
CA SER A 367 10.62 13.39 7.21
C SER A 367 10.73 14.52 6.18
N GLY A 368 10.31 14.30 4.94
CA GLY A 368 10.72 15.13 3.82
C GLY A 368 12.23 15.17 3.60
N SER A 369 12.63 15.95 2.61
CA SER A 369 14.00 16.07 2.12
C SER A 369 14.41 17.51 1.82
N THR A 370 13.49 18.44 1.55
CA THR A 370 13.86 19.85 1.29
C THR A 370 14.28 20.60 2.56
N ILE A 371 14.68 21.88 2.43
CA ILE A 371 15.11 22.70 3.57
C ILE A 371 14.08 22.77 4.69
N MET A 372 12.77 22.77 4.37
CA MET A 372 11.70 22.78 5.38
C MET A 372 11.27 21.35 5.82
N GLY A 373 12.03 20.34 5.42
CA GLY A 373 11.96 18.97 5.91
C GLY A 373 12.80 18.75 7.17
N TYR A 374 12.65 17.56 7.75
CA TYR A 374 13.36 17.04 8.92
C TYR A 374 14.23 15.82 8.56
N ALA A 375 14.85 15.86 7.38
CA ALA A 375 15.68 14.77 6.88
C ALA A 375 16.78 14.38 7.89
N GLY A 376 16.76 13.12 8.33
CA GLY A 376 17.81 12.53 9.18
C GLY A 376 17.58 12.64 10.69
N ILE A 377 16.52 13.32 11.15
CA ILE A 377 16.27 13.58 12.59
C ILE A 377 15.04 12.85 13.18
N VAL A 378 14.18 12.21 12.37
CA VAL A 378 12.91 11.59 12.81
C VAL A 378 12.94 10.05 12.87
N GLY A 379 14.11 9.47 13.06
CA GLY A 379 14.28 8.04 13.28
C GLY A 379 13.85 7.16 12.09
N GLU A 380 12.83 6.32 12.29
CA GLU A 380 12.34 5.39 11.26
C GLU A 380 11.70 6.13 10.07
N ASN A 381 11.16 7.34 10.29
CA ASN A 381 10.53 8.18 9.27
C ASN A 381 11.52 8.98 8.41
N ASN A 382 12.82 8.73 8.52
CA ASN A 382 13.81 9.46 7.74
C ASN A 382 13.81 9.03 6.27
N VAL A 383 13.42 9.93 5.36
CA VAL A 383 13.50 9.76 3.90
C VAL A 383 14.96 9.75 3.44
N ALA A 384 15.70 10.76 3.87
CA ALA A 384 17.11 10.97 3.57
C ALA A 384 17.91 11.16 4.86
N SER A 385 19.23 10.98 4.78
CA SER A 385 20.11 11.18 5.93
C SER A 385 20.41 12.64 6.24
N ASN A 386 20.27 13.54 5.27
CA ASN A 386 20.45 14.99 5.38
C ASN A 386 19.48 15.68 4.40
N GLY A 387 19.23 16.98 4.58
CA GLY A 387 18.37 17.74 3.67
C GLY A 387 19.01 17.96 2.29
N ASP A 388 18.21 18.27 1.28
CA ASP A 388 18.65 18.76 -0.02
C ASP A 388 18.59 20.30 -0.03
N ASP A 389 19.55 20.94 -0.71
CA ASP A 389 19.82 22.39 -0.60
C ASP A 389 18.87 23.27 -1.45
N TYR A 390 17.56 23.06 -1.37
CA TYR A 390 16.55 23.86 -2.07
C TYR A 390 15.22 23.91 -1.30
N PHE A 391 14.37 24.88 -1.64
CA PHE A 391 13.01 24.98 -1.09
C PHE A 391 12.01 24.23 -1.97
N HIS A 392 11.07 23.54 -1.32
CA HIS A 392 9.89 22.98 -1.95
C HIS A 392 8.98 24.10 -2.51
N TYR A 393 8.20 23.79 -3.55
CA TYR A 393 7.17 24.69 -4.11
C TYR A 393 6.36 25.43 -3.04
N ASN A 394 5.78 24.70 -2.08
CA ASN A 394 4.95 25.29 -1.00
C ASN A 394 5.72 26.34 -0.19
N SER A 395 6.99 26.08 0.13
CA SER A 395 7.83 27.02 0.89
C SER A 395 8.11 28.29 0.09
N ILE A 396 8.42 28.16 -1.21
CA ILE A 396 8.66 29.33 -2.07
C ILE A 396 7.39 30.17 -2.18
N LEU A 397 6.24 29.53 -2.40
CA LEU A 397 4.93 30.19 -2.50
C LEU A 397 4.56 30.95 -1.22
N GLN A 398 4.70 30.30 -0.06
CA GLN A 398 4.38 30.93 1.23
C GLN A 398 5.29 32.13 1.51
N ILE A 399 6.60 31.98 1.28
CA ILE A 399 7.57 33.06 1.46
C ILE A 399 7.26 34.20 0.48
N SER A 400 7.07 33.94 -0.81
CA SER A 400 6.80 34.98 -1.79
C SER A 400 5.53 35.76 -1.45
N THR A 401 4.45 35.06 -1.10
CA THR A 401 3.17 35.63 -0.67
C THR A 401 3.34 36.51 0.57
N TYR A 402 4.09 36.05 1.57
CA TYR A 402 4.36 36.87 2.75
C TYR A 402 5.13 38.14 2.40
N LEU A 403 6.17 38.04 1.55
CA LEU A 403 7.03 39.18 1.23
C LEU A 403 6.29 40.29 0.47
N GLU A 404 5.23 39.98 -0.26
CA GLU A 404 4.32 40.98 -0.84
C GLU A 404 3.65 41.88 0.22
N THR A 405 3.50 41.39 1.44
CA THR A 405 2.94 42.15 2.57
C THR A 405 3.97 43.03 3.29
N THR A 406 5.27 42.84 3.00
CA THR A 406 6.38 43.52 3.67
C THR A 406 6.97 44.66 2.84
N SER A 407 7.69 45.60 3.48
CA SER A 407 8.31 46.75 2.79
C SER A 407 9.68 47.18 3.32
N CYS A 408 10.27 46.45 4.28
CA CYS A 408 11.54 46.86 4.88
C CYS A 408 12.78 46.53 4.01
N ALA A 409 12.62 45.68 3.00
CA ALA A 409 13.70 45.29 2.11
C ALA A 409 14.23 46.47 1.29
N GLN A 410 15.55 46.52 1.10
CA GLN A 410 16.15 47.35 0.07
C GLN A 410 16.13 46.59 -1.26
N THR A 411 15.37 47.07 -2.25
CA THR A 411 15.28 46.44 -3.56
C THR A 411 16.37 46.92 -4.52
N THR A 412 16.88 46.02 -5.36
CA THR A 412 17.74 46.31 -6.50
C THR A 412 17.09 45.73 -7.74
N GLU A 413 16.83 46.56 -8.76
CA GLU A 413 16.31 46.09 -10.04
C GLU A 413 17.31 45.14 -10.72
N LEU A 414 16.80 44.02 -11.21
CA LEU A 414 17.53 43.06 -12.00
C LEU A 414 17.28 43.33 -13.49
N VAL A 415 18.31 43.07 -14.29
CA VAL A 415 18.19 43.05 -15.76
C VAL A 415 17.66 41.68 -16.23
N ASN A 416 17.83 40.67 -15.39
CA ASN A 416 17.37 39.31 -15.60
C ASN A 416 15.84 39.25 -15.70
N SER A 417 15.35 38.54 -16.71
CA SER A 417 13.94 38.35 -16.99
C SER A 417 13.46 37.01 -16.41
N PRO A 418 12.20 36.89 -15.98
CA PRO A 418 11.68 35.60 -15.53
C PRO A 418 11.58 34.58 -16.68
N PRO A 419 11.76 33.29 -16.39
CA PRO A 419 11.51 32.23 -17.36
C PRO A 419 10.04 32.20 -17.78
N VAL A 420 9.79 31.74 -19.00
CA VAL A 420 8.47 31.58 -19.60
C VAL A 420 8.15 30.08 -19.68
N LEU A 421 7.21 29.64 -18.85
CA LEU A 421 6.70 28.27 -18.82
C LEU A 421 5.45 28.13 -19.72
N THR A 422 5.40 27.07 -20.51
CA THR A 422 4.20 26.67 -21.25
C THR A 422 3.23 26.01 -20.27
N PRO A 423 1.93 26.36 -20.28
CA PRO A 423 0.96 25.76 -19.39
C PRO A 423 0.95 24.24 -19.47
N VAL A 424 0.86 23.60 -18.30
CA VAL A 424 0.79 22.14 -18.18
C VAL A 424 -0.68 21.68 -18.17
N ASN A 425 -0.95 20.45 -18.63
CA ASN A 425 -2.32 19.92 -18.74
C ASN A 425 -2.61 18.86 -17.68
N ASP A 426 -3.87 18.74 -17.28
CA ASP A 426 -4.33 17.65 -16.42
C ASP A 426 -4.42 16.33 -17.21
N PHE A 427 -4.18 15.20 -16.54
CA PHE A 427 -4.22 13.87 -17.15
C PHE A 427 -5.01 12.87 -16.32
N THR A 428 -5.69 11.93 -16.99
CA THR A 428 -6.27 10.74 -16.37
C THR A 428 -5.45 9.53 -16.78
N ILE A 429 -4.98 8.76 -15.81
CA ILE A 429 -4.08 7.62 -16.02
C ILE A 429 -4.64 6.31 -15.42
N PRO A 430 -4.27 5.14 -15.97
CA PRO A 430 -4.59 3.86 -15.36
C PRO A 430 -3.89 3.68 -14.00
N LYS A 431 -4.54 2.97 -13.08
CA LYS A 431 -3.90 2.55 -11.82
C LYS A 431 -2.70 1.62 -12.05
N GLY A 432 -1.80 1.54 -11.08
CA GLY A 432 -0.66 0.64 -11.08
C GLY A 432 0.36 0.89 -12.21
N THR A 433 0.33 2.07 -12.83
CA THR A 433 1.09 2.35 -14.06
C THR A 433 2.05 3.52 -13.85
N ALA A 434 3.29 3.38 -14.34
CA ALA A 434 4.29 4.45 -14.29
C ALA A 434 3.93 5.60 -15.25
N PHE A 435 4.34 6.82 -14.91
CA PHE A 435 4.10 8.00 -15.75
C PHE A 435 5.28 8.98 -15.75
N VAL A 436 5.31 9.86 -16.73
CA VAL A 436 6.37 10.87 -16.91
C VAL A 436 5.75 12.26 -17.10
N LEU A 437 6.21 13.23 -16.32
CA LEU A 437 5.82 14.63 -16.46
C LEU A 437 6.94 15.40 -17.17
N GLU A 438 6.57 16.32 -18.05
CA GLU A 438 7.51 17.11 -18.84
C GLU A 438 7.12 18.60 -18.82
N GLY A 439 8.06 19.46 -18.42
CA GLY A 439 7.88 20.91 -18.42
C GLY A 439 8.53 21.56 -19.65
N ILE A 440 7.84 22.47 -20.33
CA ILE A 440 8.42 23.19 -21.49
C ILE A 440 8.57 24.66 -21.13
N ALA A 441 9.80 25.08 -20.87
CA ALA A 441 10.12 26.48 -20.56
C ALA A 441 11.22 27.04 -21.46
N SER A 442 11.23 28.37 -21.58
CA SER A 442 12.27 29.13 -22.27
C SER A 442 12.60 30.38 -21.48
N ASP A 443 13.83 30.87 -21.61
CA ASP A 443 14.26 32.11 -20.95
C ASP A 443 14.58 33.20 -21.99
N PRO A 444 14.08 34.44 -21.82
CA PRO A 444 14.53 35.57 -22.63
C PRO A 444 16.05 35.82 -22.57
N ASP A 445 16.68 35.49 -21.44
CA ASP A 445 18.10 35.64 -21.16
C ASP A 445 18.87 34.34 -21.52
N VAL A 446 19.28 34.23 -22.80
CA VAL A 446 19.92 33.03 -23.41
C VAL A 446 21.19 32.50 -22.73
N GLY A 447 21.72 33.19 -21.72
CA GLY A 447 22.90 32.77 -20.95
C GLY A 447 22.56 31.98 -19.69
N ASP A 448 21.30 31.96 -19.30
CA ASP A 448 20.82 31.32 -18.08
C ASP A 448 20.50 29.84 -18.29
N VAL A 449 20.68 29.05 -17.24
CA VAL A 449 20.53 27.60 -17.27
C VAL A 449 19.28 27.24 -16.50
N LEU A 450 18.23 26.88 -17.23
CA LEU A 450 16.97 26.48 -16.62
C LEU A 450 17.11 25.12 -15.92
N THR A 451 16.58 25.05 -14.70
CA THR A 451 16.38 23.78 -13.99
C THR A 451 14.91 23.62 -13.58
N PHE A 452 14.41 22.40 -13.67
CA PHE A 452 13.03 22.00 -13.43
C PHE A 452 12.93 21.15 -12.17
N THR A 453 11.87 21.34 -11.41
CA THR A 453 11.47 20.47 -10.31
C THR A 453 10.00 20.13 -10.47
N TRP A 454 9.68 18.84 -10.48
CA TRP A 454 8.31 18.35 -10.44
C TRP A 454 8.05 17.81 -9.04
N GLU A 455 7.13 18.40 -8.29
CA GLU A 455 6.89 18.08 -6.88
C GLU A 455 5.42 17.75 -6.67
N GLN A 456 5.12 16.68 -5.92
CA GLN A 456 3.76 16.44 -5.47
C GLN A 456 3.43 17.48 -4.40
N ILE A 457 2.21 18.03 -4.42
CA ILE A 457 1.79 19.11 -3.51
C ILE A 457 0.56 18.74 -2.66
N ASP A 458 0.12 17.48 -2.71
CA ASP A 458 -0.99 16.99 -1.90
C ASP A 458 -0.63 16.95 -0.42
N ASP A 459 -1.41 17.66 0.39
CA ASP A 459 -1.32 17.62 1.85
C ASP A 459 -1.78 16.26 2.40
N GLY A 460 -1.13 15.78 3.46
CA GLY A 460 -1.60 14.62 4.21
C GLY A 460 -0.56 14.07 5.18
N LEU A 461 -0.97 13.13 6.03
CA LEU A 461 -0.11 12.43 6.99
C LEU A 461 0.45 11.15 6.35
N VAL A 462 1.73 11.14 5.99
CA VAL A 462 2.40 9.98 5.41
C VAL A 462 3.64 9.62 6.22
N THR A 463 3.53 8.57 7.01
CA THR A 463 4.64 7.97 7.75
C THR A 463 5.25 6.82 6.94
N THR A 464 6.36 6.26 7.42
CA THR A 464 6.91 5.02 6.86
C THR A 464 5.88 3.89 6.83
N ALA A 465 5.07 3.78 7.88
CA ALA A 465 4.09 2.72 8.01
C ALA A 465 2.86 2.90 7.10
N SER A 466 2.48 4.14 6.80
CA SER A 466 1.35 4.45 5.91
C SER A 466 1.75 4.65 4.45
N PHE A 467 3.04 4.85 4.15
CA PHE A 467 3.53 4.95 2.78
C PHE A 467 3.33 3.63 2.01
N GLY A 468 2.53 3.69 0.95
CA GLY A 468 2.19 2.53 0.14
C GLY A 468 1.35 2.89 -1.10
N PRO A 469 1.15 1.93 -2.02
CA PRO A 469 0.37 2.16 -3.24
C PRO A 469 -1.14 2.33 -2.98
N THR A 470 -1.63 1.90 -1.82
CA THR A 470 -3.02 2.05 -1.38
C THR A 470 -3.21 3.22 -0.42
N ASN A 471 -2.21 4.11 -0.30
CA ASN A 471 -2.30 5.30 0.54
C ASN A 471 -3.43 6.22 0.03
N PRO A 472 -4.44 6.57 0.85
CA PRO A 472 -5.61 7.32 0.40
C PRO A 472 -5.36 8.83 0.17
N GLY A 473 -4.33 9.42 0.81
CA GLY A 473 -4.06 10.86 0.72
C GLY A 473 -2.58 11.20 0.91
N GLY A 474 -2.19 12.46 0.72
CA GLY A 474 -0.80 12.91 0.88
C GLY A 474 0.19 12.33 -0.13
N ALA A 475 1.48 12.39 0.21
CA ALA A 475 2.60 12.12 -0.67
C ALA A 475 2.82 10.64 -1.04
N ASN A 476 2.91 10.37 -2.34
CA ASN A 476 3.38 9.11 -2.94
C ASN A 476 4.79 9.22 -3.54
N PHE A 477 5.31 10.44 -3.71
CA PHE A 477 6.59 10.70 -4.35
C PHE A 477 7.39 11.73 -3.56
N ARG A 478 8.61 11.40 -3.16
CA ARG A 478 9.56 12.36 -2.56
C ARG A 478 9.84 13.54 -3.50
N SER A 479 10.20 14.69 -2.96
CA SER A 479 10.82 15.72 -3.79
C SER A 479 12.25 15.31 -4.19
N LEU A 480 12.71 15.79 -5.36
CA LEU A 480 14.05 15.54 -5.89
C LEU A 480 14.70 16.86 -6.29
N PRO A 481 16.03 17.01 -6.12
CA PRO A 481 16.74 18.23 -6.48
C PRO A 481 16.47 18.68 -7.93
N PRO A 482 16.39 20.01 -8.20
CA PRO A 482 16.23 20.57 -9.53
C PRO A 482 17.13 19.92 -10.60
N SER A 483 16.64 19.74 -11.83
CA SER A 483 17.39 19.11 -12.93
C SER A 483 17.34 19.93 -14.22
N THR A 484 18.36 19.83 -15.07
CA THR A 484 18.28 20.39 -16.44
C THR A 484 17.42 19.55 -17.38
N ASP A 485 17.10 18.31 -16.98
CA ASP A 485 16.13 17.50 -17.69
C ASP A 485 14.71 18.00 -17.36
N PRO A 486 13.92 18.46 -18.34
CA PRO A 486 12.53 18.86 -18.10
C PRO A 486 11.61 17.69 -17.73
N LYS A 487 12.06 16.44 -17.92
CA LYS A 487 11.29 15.23 -17.67
C LYS A 487 11.58 14.67 -16.28
N ARG A 488 10.52 14.29 -15.55
CA ARG A 488 10.60 13.47 -14.34
C ARG A 488 9.71 12.24 -14.47
N TYR A 489 10.29 11.07 -14.23
CA TYR A 489 9.59 9.79 -14.21
C TYR A 489 9.09 9.47 -12.79
N PHE A 490 7.92 8.85 -12.71
CA PHE A 490 7.23 8.48 -11.47
C PHE A 490 6.81 6.99 -11.52
N PRO A 491 7.48 6.10 -10.75
CA PRO A 491 8.74 6.32 -10.02
C PRO A 491 9.90 6.66 -10.96
N ARG A 492 11.05 7.05 -10.39
CA ARG A 492 12.26 7.32 -11.14
C ARG A 492 12.60 6.16 -12.07
N LEU A 493 13.09 6.46 -13.26
CA LEU A 493 13.25 5.47 -14.33
C LEU A 493 14.14 4.28 -13.93
N SER A 494 15.09 4.47 -13.01
CA SER A 494 15.92 3.39 -12.47
C SER A 494 15.15 2.36 -11.63
N GLU A 495 14.05 2.74 -10.98
CA GLU A 495 13.14 1.82 -10.29
C GLU A 495 12.25 1.10 -11.29
N VAL A 496 11.72 1.83 -12.28
CA VAL A 496 10.91 1.25 -13.35
C VAL A 496 11.69 0.19 -14.14
N ALA A 497 12.96 0.46 -14.47
CA ALA A 497 13.84 -0.50 -15.14
C ALA A 497 14.07 -1.79 -14.33
N GLN A 498 13.94 -1.73 -13.00
CA GLN A 498 14.03 -2.89 -12.10
C GLN A 498 12.68 -3.57 -11.87
N GLY A 499 11.57 -3.00 -12.37
CA GLY A 499 10.20 -3.46 -12.11
C GLY A 499 9.65 -3.04 -10.74
N ASN A 500 10.31 -2.10 -10.05
CA ASN A 500 9.90 -1.61 -8.73
C ASN A 500 8.91 -0.43 -8.90
N LEU A 501 7.67 -0.70 -9.29
CA LEU A 501 6.64 0.35 -9.44
C LEU A 501 6.00 0.75 -8.11
N THR A 502 5.94 -0.18 -7.17
CA THR A 502 5.32 0.03 -5.86
C THR A 502 6.33 -0.15 -4.74
N GLN A 503 6.13 0.59 -3.66
CA GLN A 503 6.97 0.51 -2.46
C GLN A 503 6.10 0.64 -1.21
N ASN A 504 6.43 -0.12 -0.17
CA ASN A 504 5.78 -0.10 1.14
C ASN A 504 6.85 -0.09 2.23
N ASN A 505 6.61 0.61 3.34
CA ASN A 505 7.55 0.68 4.48
C ASN A 505 9.01 0.98 4.07
N PRO A 506 9.25 2.05 3.28
CA PRO A 506 10.59 2.38 2.80
C PRO A 506 11.58 2.70 3.93
N ALA A 507 12.84 2.32 3.76
CA ALA A 507 13.92 2.69 4.65
C ALA A 507 14.57 4.02 4.25
N THR A 508 15.41 4.59 5.13
CA THR A 508 16.20 5.78 4.79
C THR A 508 17.10 5.53 3.59
N GLY A 509 17.00 6.41 2.59
CA GLY A 509 17.77 6.32 1.34
C GLY A 509 17.10 5.49 0.24
N ASP A 510 15.96 4.86 0.50
CA ASP A 510 15.14 4.23 -0.54
C ASP A 510 14.55 5.28 -1.50
N ALA A 511 13.86 4.81 -2.54
CA ALA A 511 13.25 5.68 -3.54
C ALA A 511 12.17 6.61 -2.95
N TRP A 512 11.35 6.15 -2.00
CA TRP A 512 10.18 6.88 -1.49
C TRP A 512 9.26 7.37 -2.63
N GLU A 513 9.01 6.46 -3.57
CA GLU A 513 8.19 6.69 -4.76
C GLU A 513 7.35 5.44 -5.03
N THR A 514 6.03 5.59 -5.19
CA THR A 514 5.12 4.49 -5.49
C THR A 514 3.96 4.93 -6.37
N VAL A 515 3.63 4.16 -7.40
CA VAL A 515 2.36 4.34 -8.14
C VAL A 515 1.17 4.03 -7.22
N SER A 516 -0.02 4.53 -7.55
CA SER A 516 -1.24 4.21 -6.82
C SER A 516 -1.96 3.00 -7.41
N GLU A 517 -2.45 2.12 -6.55
CA GLU A 517 -3.30 0.97 -6.89
C GLU A 517 -4.79 1.23 -6.62
N ILE A 518 -5.12 2.42 -6.11
CA ILE A 518 -6.47 2.89 -5.84
C ILE A 518 -6.78 4.12 -6.69
N GLU A 519 -8.06 4.44 -6.82
CA GLU A 519 -8.52 5.64 -7.51
C GLU A 519 -8.32 6.86 -6.61
N ARG A 520 -7.52 7.83 -7.08
CA ARG A 520 -7.28 9.11 -6.39
C ARG A 520 -6.65 10.14 -7.33
N GLY A 521 -6.78 11.41 -6.96
CA GLY A 521 -6.05 12.52 -7.58
C GLY A 521 -4.66 12.71 -6.98
N PHE A 522 -3.74 13.18 -7.80
CA PHE A 522 -2.46 13.76 -7.40
C PHE A 522 -2.33 15.16 -7.95
N SER A 523 -1.89 16.09 -7.12
CA SER A 523 -1.58 17.45 -7.50
C SER A 523 -0.07 17.60 -7.63
N PHE A 524 0.41 18.11 -8.77
CA PHE A 524 1.84 18.34 -9.02
C PHE A 524 2.14 19.79 -9.38
N ALA A 525 3.26 20.32 -8.90
CA ALA A 525 3.83 21.60 -9.30
C ALA A 525 5.09 21.41 -10.16
N CYS A 526 5.15 22.11 -11.31
CA CYS A 526 6.35 22.27 -12.12
C CYS A 526 7.02 23.60 -11.77
N THR A 527 8.10 23.58 -11.00
CA THR A 527 8.87 24.78 -10.63
C THR A 527 10.09 24.93 -11.55
N VAL A 528 10.21 26.09 -12.22
CA VAL A 528 11.33 26.40 -13.13
C VAL A 528 12.16 27.55 -12.56
N ARG A 529 13.46 27.31 -12.40
CA ARG A 529 14.45 28.28 -11.93
C ARG A 529 15.40 28.64 -13.06
N ASP A 530 15.67 29.93 -13.24
CA ASP A 530 16.63 30.40 -14.25
C ASP A 530 18.10 30.28 -13.82
N ASN A 531 18.36 30.14 -12.52
CA ASN A 531 19.68 30.13 -11.91
C ASN A 531 20.54 31.38 -12.23
N ALA A 532 19.91 32.50 -12.56
CA ALA A 532 20.58 33.70 -13.02
C ALA A 532 21.53 34.31 -11.99
N ALA A 533 22.63 34.88 -12.47
CA ALA A 533 23.66 35.44 -11.61
C ALA A 533 23.25 36.81 -11.01
N GLY A 534 23.05 36.84 -9.69
CA GLY A 534 22.71 38.06 -8.95
C GLY A 534 21.27 38.13 -8.45
N GLY A 535 20.53 37.03 -8.55
CA GLY A 535 19.16 36.85 -8.07
C GLY A 535 18.38 36.08 -9.13
N GLY A 536 17.92 34.87 -8.78
CA GLY A 536 17.13 34.03 -9.67
C GLY A 536 15.69 34.52 -9.78
N GLN A 537 15.04 34.20 -10.88
CA GLN A 537 13.60 34.28 -11.05
C GLN A 537 13.03 32.86 -11.13
N VAL A 538 11.85 32.69 -10.54
CA VAL A 538 11.19 31.41 -10.38
C VAL A 538 9.74 31.53 -10.81
N ILE A 539 9.32 30.64 -11.71
CA ILE A 539 7.94 30.51 -12.15
C ILE A 539 7.49 29.07 -11.93
N SER A 540 6.20 28.86 -11.73
CA SER A 540 5.65 27.52 -11.66
C SER A 540 4.28 27.40 -12.32
N ASP A 541 3.85 26.17 -12.54
CA ASP A 541 2.47 25.84 -12.92
C ASP A 541 2.05 24.54 -12.23
N VAL A 542 0.75 24.34 -12.05
CA VAL A 542 0.18 23.18 -11.31
C VAL A 542 -0.73 22.39 -12.24
N MET A 543 -0.68 21.06 -12.13
CA MET A 543 -1.57 20.12 -12.84
C MET A 543 -2.07 19.01 -11.92
N ASP A 544 -3.17 18.39 -12.32
CA ASP A 544 -3.72 17.21 -11.68
C ASP A 544 -3.48 15.95 -12.51
N VAL A 545 -3.12 14.86 -11.83
CA VAL A 545 -3.03 13.51 -12.39
C VAL A 545 -4.05 12.63 -11.66
N ASN A 546 -5.12 12.26 -12.35
CA ASN A 546 -6.20 11.45 -11.82
C ASN A 546 -5.96 9.97 -12.14
N VAL A 547 -5.70 9.16 -11.12
CA VAL A 547 -5.59 7.70 -11.25
C VAL A 547 -6.99 7.11 -11.14
N ILE A 548 -7.40 6.25 -12.09
CA ILE A 548 -8.73 5.61 -12.07
C ILE A 548 -8.66 4.09 -11.90
N LYS A 549 -9.68 3.50 -11.27
CA LYS A 549 -9.82 2.05 -11.13
C LYS A 549 -10.32 1.36 -12.41
N ALA A 550 -11.05 2.09 -13.26
CA ALA A 550 -11.66 1.58 -14.49
C ALA A 550 -10.65 1.17 -15.59
N ALA A 551 -9.37 1.54 -15.45
CA ALA A 551 -8.30 1.15 -16.37
C ALA A 551 -7.01 0.78 -15.61
N GLY A 552 -6.21 -0.10 -16.19
CA GLY A 552 -4.90 -0.50 -15.66
C GLY A 552 -4.85 -1.84 -14.91
N PRO A 553 -3.64 -2.34 -14.63
CA PRO A 553 -2.35 -1.73 -14.98
C PRO A 553 -1.99 -1.90 -16.46
N PHE A 554 -1.38 -0.87 -17.05
CA PHE A 554 -0.83 -0.92 -18.41
C PHE A 554 0.56 -1.55 -18.37
N VAL A 555 0.78 -2.67 -19.09
CA VAL A 555 1.98 -3.51 -18.93
C VAL A 555 2.48 -4.03 -20.28
N VAL A 556 3.80 -3.97 -20.52
CA VAL A 556 4.43 -4.67 -21.65
C VAL A 556 4.54 -6.16 -21.33
N THR A 557 3.93 -7.01 -22.15
CA THR A 557 3.80 -8.46 -21.92
C THR A 557 4.81 -9.31 -22.71
N SER A 558 5.55 -8.68 -23.61
CA SER A 558 6.60 -9.27 -24.46
C SER A 558 8.02 -9.11 -23.87
N GLN A 559 9.00 -9.81 -24.43
CA GLN A 559 10.41 -9.85 -23.98
C GLN A 559 10.57 -10.05 -22.45
N THR A 560 9.86 -11.06 -21.93
CA THR A 560 9.86 -11.41 -20.50
C THR A 560 11.05 -12.28 -20.07
N SER A 561 11.95 -12.59 -21.01
CA SER A 561 13.18 -13.33 -20.77
C SER A 561 14.32 -12.79 -21.65
N ASN A 562 15.58 -13.12 -21.31
CA ASN A 562 16.72 -12.68 -22.11
C ASN A 562 16.82 -13.48 -23.42
N GLU A 563 16.17 -12.95 -24.44
CA GLU A 563 16.19 -13.45 -25.80
C GLU A 563 17.34 -12.84 -26.61
N ILE A 564 17.76 -13.54 -27.66
CA ILE A 564 18.84 -13.09 -28.54
C ILE A 564 18.24 -12.84 -29.93
N TYR A 565 18.24 -11.58 -30.34
CA TYR A 565 17.77 -11.15 -31.65
C TYR A 565 18.94 -10.68 -32.50
N ALA A 566 18.85 -10.89 -33.82
CA ALA A 566 19.82 -10.34 -34.75
C ALA A 566 19.43 -8.91 -35.13
N ALA A 567 20.37 -7.98 -35.15
CA ALA A 567 20.12 -6.61 -35.61
C ALA A 567 19.42 -6.61 -36.99
N GLY A 568 18.41 -5.75 -37.14
CA GLY A 568 17.55 -5.70 -38.33
C GLY A 568 16.42 -6.74 -38.37
N SER A 569 16.27 -7.62 -37.37
CA SER A 569 15.13 -8.55 -37.29
C SER A 569 13.85 -7.84 -36.88
N VAL A 570 12.72 -8.34 -37.40
CA VAL A 570 11.38 -7.92 -36.99
C VAL A 570 10.99 -8.68 -35.73
N GLN A 571 10.50 -7.98 -34.70
CA GLN A 571 10.04 -8.55 -33.44
C GLN A 571 8.63 -8.05 -33.13
N GLU A 572 7.80 -8.94 -32.59
CA GLU A 572 6.47 -8.59 -32.08
C GLU A 572 6.61 -8.07 -30.64
N ILE A 573 6.03 -6.89 -30.40
CA ILE A 573 5.91 -6.25 -29.10
C ILE A 573 4.44 -6.30 -28.71
N THR A 574 4.13 -6.98 -27.61
CA THR A 574 2.78 -7.04 -27.05
C THR A 574 2.70 -6.31 -25.72
N TRP A 575 1.55 -5.71 -25.43
CA TRP A 575 1.20 -5.06 -24.17
C TRP A 575 -0.27 -5.29 -23.81
N ASP A 576 -0.60 -5.16 -22.53
CA ASP A 576 -1.98 -5.16 -22.07
C ASP A 576 -2.55 -3.74 -22.21
N VAL A 577 -3.57 -3.58 -23.05
CA VAL A 577 -4.25 -2.29 -23.26
C VAL A 577 -4.98 -1.86 -21.98
N ALA A 578 -5.45 -2.81 -21.16
CA ALA A 578 -6.06 -2.55 -19.86
C ALA A 578 -7.10 -1.40 -19.83
N SER A 579 -7.99 -1.36 -20.85
CA SER A 579 -9.02 -0.33 -21.05
C SER A 579 -8.50 1.12 -21.18
N THR A 580 -7.20 1.32 -21.36
CA THR A 580 -6.61 2.66 -21.48
C THR A 580 -6.99 3.37 -22.78
N ASN A 581 -7.42 2.63 -23.80
CA ASN A 581 -7.92 3.16 -25.06
C ASN A 581 -9.39 3.60 -25.02
N ILE A 582 -10.08 3.39 -23.89
CA ILE A 582 -11.48 3.75 -23.66
C ILE A 582 -11.53 4.91 -22.67
N ALA A 583 -12.56 5.76 -22.77
CA ALA A 583 -12.80 6.82 -21.80
C ALA A 583 -12.94 6.25 -20.36
N PRO A 584 -12.39 6.92 -19.33
CA PRO A 584 -11.89 8.30 -19.36
C PRO A 584 -10.39 8.46 -19.69
N VAL A 585 -9.59 7.38 -19.79
CA VAL A 585 -8.16 7.48 -20.18
C VAL A 585 -8.00 7.84 -21.66
N ASN A 586 -8.75 7.15 -22.54
CA ASN A 586 -8.93 7.47 -23.96
C ASN A 586 -7.64 7.61 -24.79
N THR A 587 -6.57 6.87 -24.46
CA THR A 587 -5.30 6.86 -25.20
C THR A 587 -5.42 6.02 -26.47
N LYS A 588 -5.49 6.68 -27.62
CA LYS A 588 -5.72 6.02 -28.91
C LYS A 588 -4.45 5.40 -29.49
N THR A 589 -3.29 6.01 -29.21
CA THR A 589 -2.02 5.59 -29.79
C THR A 589 -0.90 5.54 -28.76
N VAL A 590 0.11 4.72 -29.05
CA VAL A 590 1.33 4.57 -28.27
C VAL A 590 2.56 4.72 -29.16
N ASP A 591 3.67 5.09 -28.53
CA ASP A 591 5.00 5.18 -29.11
C ASP A 591 5.88 4.08 -28.49
N ILE A 592 6.72 3.46 -29.31
CA ILE A 592 7.61 2.37 -28.90
C ILE A 592 9.07 2.85 -28.96
N PHE A 593 9.76 2.78 -27.84
CA PHE A 593 11.15 3.18 -27.69
C PHE A 593 12.06 2.01 -27.35
N LEU A 594 13.33 2.12 -27.75
CA LEU A 594 14.40 1.20 -27.42
C LEU A 594 15.45 1.88 -26.52
N SER A 595 15.77 1.20 -25.43
CA SER A 595 16.94 1.45 -24.60
C SER A 595 18.05 0.47 -24.96
N LEU A 596 19.30 0.94 -24.90
CA LEU A 596 20.48 0.10 -25.05
C LEU A 596 21.26 -0.10 -23.74
N ASP A 597 20.88 0.58 -22.67
CA ASP A 597 21.63 0.71 -21.41
C ASP A 597 20.90 0.12 -20.19
N GLY A 598 20.03 -0.85 -20.42
CA GLY A 598 19.27 -1.55 -19.36
C GLY A 598 18.03 -0.80 -18.90
N GLY A 599 17.49 0.09 -19.74
CA GLY A 599 16.28 0.87 -19.44
C GLY A 599 16.56 2.18 -18.68
N LEU A 600 17.82 2.65 -18.64
CA LEU A 600 18.18 3.90 -17.97
C LEU A 600 17.96 5.13 -18.87
N THR A 601 18.03 4.95 -20.20
CA THR A 601 17.67 5.95 -21.20
C THR A 601 16.94 5.33 -22.38
N TYR A 602 16.08 6.11 -23.07
CA TYR A 602 15.31 5.69 -24.25
C TYR A 602 15.52 6.64 -25.45
N PRO A 603 16.74 6.71 -26.02
CA PRO A 603 17.06 7.66 -27.08
C PRO A 603 16.59 7.23 -28.48
N ILE A 604 16.24 5.95 -28.66
CA ILE A 604 15.87 5.40 -29.97
C ILE A 604 14.36 5.21 -30.03
N ILE A 605 13.72 5.88 -30.98
CA ILE A 605 12.31 5.69 -31.32
C ILE A 605 12.25 4.56 -32.35
N LEU A 606 11.49 3.50 -32.06
CA LEU A 606 11.26 2.40 -32.99
C LEU A 606 10.03 2.65 -33.85
N LEU A 607 8.98 3.19 -33.26
CA LEU A 607 7.72 3.53 -33.94
C LEU A 607 6.95 4.59 -33.14
N GLU A 608 6.28 5.51 -33.83
CA GLU A 608 5.42 6.53 -33.22
C GLU A 608 3.98 6.37 -33.67
N ASN A 609 3.03 6.75 -32.82
CA ASN A 609 1.60 6.82 -33.10
C ASN A 609 0.98 5.51 -33.62
N THR A 610 1.47 4.34 -33.16
CA THR A 610 0.75 3.08 -33.45
C THR A 610 -0.48 2.96 -32.56
N LEU A 611 -1.50 2.22 -33.00
CA LEU A 611 -2.74 2.06 -32.24
C LEU A 611 -2.48 1.40 -30.88
N ASN A 612 -3.21 1.84 -29.86
CA ASN A 612 -3.22 1.18 -28.56
C ASN A 612 -4.15 -0.04 -28.58
N ASP A 613 -3.79 -1.06 -29.36
CA ASP A 613 -4.58 -2.28 -29.59
C ASP A 613 -3.95 -3.56 -29.00
N GLY A 614 -2.75 -3.44 -28.43
CA GLY A 614 -2.08 -4.49 -27.64
C GLY A 614 -0.94 -5.22 -28.35
N SER A 615 -0.68 -4.95 -29.63
CA SER A 615 0.43 -5.58 -30.35
C SER A 615 0.95 -4.79 -31.54
N GLU A 616 2.27 -4.78 -31.74
CA GLU A 616 2.89 -4.18 -32.91
C GLU A 616 4.16 -4.93 -33.33
N GLU A 617 4.41 -5.03 -34.64
CA GLU A 617 5.67 -5.53 -35.18
C GLU A 617 6.64 -4.36 -35.39
N ILE A 618 7.83 -4.46 -34.80
CA ILE A 618 8.89 -3.45 -34.93
C ILE A 618 10.14 -4.07 -35.54
N GLN A 619 10.92 -3.27 -36.25
CA GLN A 619 12.25 -3.67 -36.71
C GLN A 619 13.32 -3.18 -35.73
N LEU A 620 14.17 -4.09 -35.25
CA LEU A 620 15.30 -3.69 -34.43
C LEU A 620 16.39 -2.98 -35.26
N PRO A 621 17.02 -1.92 -34.74
CA PRO A 621 18.07 -1.19 -35.45
C PRO A 621 19.37 -2.02 -35.53
N GLY A 622 20.37 -1.46 -36.22
CA GLY A 622 21.72 -2.01 -36.33
C GLY A 622 22.55 -1.99 -35.04
N ASP A 623 22.06 -1.33 -33.99
CA ASP A 623 22.77 -1.14 -32.72
C ASP A 623 22.80 -2.42 -31.88
N VAL A 624 23.97 -2.76 -31.36
CA VAL A 624 24.19 -4.00 -30.59
C VAL A 624 24.26 -3.71 -29.09
N THR A 625 23.63 -4.56 -28.29
CA THR A 625 23.68 -4.48 -26.83
C THR A 625 23.28 -5.83 -26.21
N THR A 626 23.63 -6.05 -24.95
CA THR A 626 23.16 -7.19 -24.14
C THR A 626 22.12 -6.79 -23.09
N THR A 627 21.75 -5.51 -23.06
CA THR A 627 20.89 -4.89 -22.04
C THR A 627 19.80 -4.05 -22.72
N ALA A 628 19.21 -4.56 -23.79
CA ALA A 628 18.13 -3.85 -24.48
C ALA A 628 16.84 -3.89 -23.66
N ARG A 629 16.09 -2.79 -23.68
CA ARG A 629 14.72 -2.69 -23.11
C ARG A 629 13.79 -1.96 -24.07
N ILE A 630 12.52 -2.35 -24.05
CA ILE A 630 11.45 -1.71 -24.79
C ILE A 630 10.56 -0.95 -23.81
N MET A 631 10.23 0.28 -24.18
CA MET A 631 9.19 1.08 -23.52
C MET A 631 8.05 1.30 -24.50
N VAL A 632 6.82 1.05 -24.04
CA VAL A 632 5.59 1.46 -24.73
C VAL A 632 5.01 2.62 -23.93
N LYS A 633 4.92 3.80 -24.54
CA LYS A 633 4.45 5.03 -23.91
C LYS A 633 3.22 5.55 -24.63
N ALA A 634 2.22 6.04 -23.90
CA ALA A 634 1.09 6.74 -24.51
C ALA A 634 1.53 7.97 -25.30
N SER A 635 1.04 8.16 -26.53
CA SER A 635 1.44 9.31 -27.37
C SER A 635 0.79 10.62 -26.89
N ASP A 636 -0.47 10.58 -26.46
CA ASP A 636 -1.28 11.72 -26.03
C ASP A 636 -1.55 11.75 -24.52
N ASN A 637 -0.92 10.85 -23.76
CA ASN A 637 -1.02 10.75 -22.31
C ASN A 637 0.40 10.58 -21.70
N ILE A 638 0.50 10.58 -20.37
CA ILE A 638 1.76 10.59 -19.63
C ILE A 638 2.23 9.23 -19.15
N PHE A 639 1.37 8.20 -19.22
CA PHE A 639 1.70 6.86 -18.72
C PHE A 639 2.53 6.03 -19.71
N PHE A 640 3.29 5.07 -19.19
CA PHE A 640 4.11 4.16 -19.98
C PHE A 640 4.40 2.85 -19.22
N ALA A 641 4.86 1.86 -19.96
CA ALA A 641 5.33 0.58 -19.40
C ALA A 641 6.65 0.14 -20.06
N VAL A 642 7.45 -0.61 -19.30
CA VAL A 642 8.75 -1.15 -19.73
C VAL A 642 8.74 -2.66 -19.61
N ASN A 643 9.36 -3.36 -20.56
CA ASN A 643 9.46 -4.81 -20.52
C ASN A 643 10.33 -5.31 -19.34
N THR A 644 9.98 -6.46 -18.79
CA THR A 644 10.52 -6.90 -17.48
C THR A 644 11.96 -7.42 -17.51
N THR A 645 12.48 -7.90 -18.66
CA THR A 645 13.84 -8.49 -18.73
C THR A 645 14.72 -7.89 -19.85
N ASP A 646 16.03 -7.81 -19.63
CA ASP A 646 16.99 -7.39 -20.66
C ASP A 646 17.02 -8.44 -21.78
N PHE A 647 17.06 -8.00 -23.04
CA PHE A 647 17.33 -8.86 -24.19
C PHE A 647 18.61 -8.42 -24.92
N THR A 648 19.11 -9.29 -25.78
CA THR A 648 20.36 -9.10 -26.53
C THR A 648 20.09 -8.81 -28.00
N ILE A 649 20.70 -7.77 -28.53
CA ILE A 649 20.77 -7.49 -29.97
C ILE A 649 22.18 -7.82 -30.46
N GLU A 650 22.31 -8.91 -31.21
CA GLU A 650 23.55 -9.34 -31.84
C GLU A 650 23.79 -8.66 -33.18
N GLN A 651 25.07 -8.51 -33.52
CA GLN A 651 25.46 -7.87 -34.77
C GLN A 651 24.99 -8.66 -36.00
N SER A 652 24.52 -7.94 -37.02
CA SER A 652 24.18 -8.48 -38.35
C SER A 652 25.06 -7.84 -39.42
N GLU A 653 25.55 -8.60 -40.42
CA GLU A 653 26.41 -8.04 -41.47
C GLU A 653 25.69 -7.03 -42.37
N VAL A 654 24.38 -7.23 -42.55
CA VAL A 654 23.49 -6.41 -43.38
C VAL A 654 22.19 -6.17 -42.62
N VAL A 655 21.72 -4.93 -42.64
CA VAL A 655 20.40 -4.52 -42.15
C VAL A 655 19.66 -3.80 -43.29
N LEU A 656 18.39 -4.15 -43.49
CA LEU A 656 17.49 -3.45 -44.41
C LEU A 656 16.55 -2.60 -43.56
N ASN A 657 16.94 -1.37 -43.28
CA ASN A 657 16.27 -0.51 -42.31
C ASN A 657 15.04 0.15 -42.95
N PHE A 658 13.85 -0.33 -42.61
CA PHE A 658 12.56 0.26 -42.99
C PHE A 658 12.06 1.17 -41.87
N ALA A 659 11.43 2.29 -42.24
CA ALA A 659 10.84 3.20 -41.27
C ALA A 659 9.56 2.62 -40.63
N ASP A 660 8.80 1.82 -41.39
CA ASP A 660 7.54 1.22 -40.97
C ASP A 660 7.47 -0.24 -41.48
N LEU A 661 6.63 -1.05 -40.84
CA LEU A 661 6.35 -2.43 -41.28
C LEU A 661 4.89 -2.64 -41.72
N LYS A 662 4.09 -1.57 -41.73
CA LYS A 662 2.71 -1.56 -42.22
C LYS A 662 2.57 -0.43 -43.25
N TYR A 663 2.23 -0.78 -44.48
CA TYR A 663 2.05 0.18 -45.57
C TYR A 663 0.68 0.04 -46.20
N GLU A 664 0.09 1.16 -46.61
CA GLU A 664 -1.23 1.18 -47.25
C GLU A 664 -1.18 1.81 -48.63
N VAL A 665 -2.00 1.31 -49.56
CA VAL A 665 -2.14 1.90 -50.90
C VAL A 665 -3.55 1.80 -51.44
N CYS A 666 -4.06 2.93 -51.94
CA CYS A 666 -5.33 2.99 -52.66
C CYS A 666 -5.16 2.59 -54.12
N GLN A 667 -5.99 1.66 -54.58
CA GLN A 667 -6.12 1.36 -56.00
C GLN A 667 -6.60 2.60 -56.79
N PRO A 668 -6.01 2.93 -57.96
CA PRO A 668 -5.01 2.19 -58.72
C PRO A 668 -3.57 2.70 -58.53
N ASN A 669 -3.28 3.41 -57.43
CA ASN A 669 -2.02 4.12 -57.26
C ASN A 669 -0.86 3.13 -57.06
N ASP A 670 0.32 3.54 -57.51
CA ASP A 670 1.58 2.87 -57.18
C ASP A 670 2.07 3.39 -55.81
N LEU A 671 2.82 2.56 -55.08
CA LEU A 671 3.40 2.89 -53.78
C LEU A 671 4.93 2.83 -53.86
N VAL A 672 5.60 3.82 -53.29
CA VAL A 672 7.07 3.86 -53.17
C VAL A 672 7.43 3.77 -51.70
N ILE A 673 8.18 2.73 -51.33
CA ILE A 673 8.64 2.45 -49.97
C ILE A 673 10.16 2.64 -49.93
N PRO A 674 10.66 3.69 -49.26
CA PRO A 674 12.09 3.86 -49.06
C PRO A 674 12.60 2.96 -47.92
N PHE A 675 13.80 2.41 -48.09
CA PHE A 675 14.57 1.79 -47.00
C PHE A 675 16.05 2.12 -47.14
N VAL A 676 16.80 1.98 -46.05
CA VAL A 676 18.25 2.18 -46.04
C VAL A 676 18.95 0.82 -45.95
N TYR A 677 19.84 0.57 -46.91
CA TYR A 677 20.75 -0.57 -46.88
C TYR A 677 21.98 -0.21 -46.04
N GLU A 678 22.13 -0.88 -44.91
CA GLU A 678 23.21 -0.67 -43.95
C GLU A 678 24.11 -1.92 -43.88
N THR A 679 25.40 -1.70 -43.69
CA THR A 679 26.42 -2.76 -43.64
C THR A 679 27.30 -2.61 -42.41
N TYR A 680 27.55 -3.73 -41.73
CA TYR A 680 28.38 -3.77 -40.53
C TYR A 680 29.55 -4.74 -40.70
N VAL A 681 30.45 -4.77 -39.72
CA VAL A 681 31.59 -5.72 -39.67
C VAL A 681 32.52 -5.63 -40.90
N GLY A 682 32.56 -4.48 -41.57
CA GLY A 682 33.36 -4.28 -42.78
C GLY A 682 32.85 -5.04 -44.01
N PHE A 683 31.58 -5.46 -44.00
CA PHE A 683 30.91 -6.07 -45.14
C PHE A 683 30.95 -5.14 -46.36
N ASN A 684 31.32 -5.68 -47.53
CA ASN A 684 31.51 -4.90 -48.76
C ASN A 684 31.12 -5.68 -50.04
N GLU A 685 30.39 -6.78 -49.90
CA GLU A 685 29.90 -7.54 -51.05
C GLU A 685 28.73 -6.81 -51.72
N ASN A 686 28.55 -7.02 -53.03
CA ASN A 686 27.43 -6.46 -53.76
C ASN A 686 26.15 -7.28 -53.50
N SER A 687 25.18 -6.66 -52.84
CA SER A 687 23.89 -7.25 -52.49
C SER A 687 22.82 -6.85 -53.50
N THR A 688 22.08 -7.82 -54.05
CA THR A 688 20.96 -7.60 -54.97
C THR A 688 19.62 -7.67 -54.23
N PHE A 689 18.69 -6.78 -54.56
CA PHE A 689 17.37 -6.71 -53.93
C PHE A 689 16.29 -7.43 -54.76
N SER A 690 15.39 -8.13 -54.08
CA SER A 690 14.20 -8.76 -54.65
C SER A 690 13.03 -8.68 -53.68
N ALA A 691 11.80 -8.74 -54.16
CA ALA A 691 10.60 -8.84 -53.33
C ALA A 691 9.74 -10.02 -53.78
N ASP A 692 9.19 -10.78 -52.82
CA ASP A 692 8.07 -11.69 -53.05
C ASP A 692 6.77 -10.91 -52.87
N VAL A 693 5.92 -10.92 -53.88
CA VAL A 693 4.69 -10.11 -53.96
C VAL A 693 3.52 -10.95 -54.49
N PRO A 694 2.27 -10.64 -54.09
CA PRO A 694 1.09 -11.39 -54.53
C PRO A 694 0.92 -11.35 -56.06
N ALA A 695 0.33 -12.43 -56.60
CA ALA A 695 0.10 -12.55 -58.04
C ALA A 695 -0.74 -11.39 -58.57
N GLY A 696 -0.17 -10.60 -59.49
CA GLY A 696 -0.80 -9.41 -60.05
C GLY A 696 -0.09 -8.11 -59.66
N LEU A 697 0.62 -8.07 -58.53
CA LEU A 697 1.46 -6.94 -58.12
C LEU A 697 2.85 -7.02 -58.77
N SER A 698 3.46 -5.88 -59.04
CA SER A 698 4.83 -5.81 -59.57
C SER A 698 5.73 -4.98 -58.64
N ALA A 699 6.91 -5.51 -58.31
CA ALA A 699 7.93 -4.83 -57.50
C ALA A 699 9.17 -4.46 -58.34
N SER A 700 9.73 -3.28 -58.10
CA SER A 700 10.99 -2.84 -58.68
C SER A 700 11.80 -2.01 -57.71
N PHE A 701 13.14 -2.04 -57.84
CA PHE A 701 14.06 -1.38 -56.90
C PHE A 701 14.93 -0.34 -57.61
N SER A 702 15.18 0.79 -56.95
CA SER A 702 16.10 1.82 -57.41
C SER A 702 17.00 2.32 -56.27
N PRO A 703 18.30 1.97 -56.25
CA PRO A 703 19.01 1.07 -57.16
C PRO A 703 18.62 -0.42 -56.97
N THR A 704 18.89 -1.28 -57.96
CA THR A 704 18.59 -2.73 -57.88
C THR A 704 19.58 -3.53 -57.02
N ALA A 705 20.70 -2.93 -56.65
CA ALA A 705 21.76 -3.53 -55.84
C ALA A 705 22.60 -2.45 -55.15
N ALA A 706 23.23 -2.79 -54.04
CA ALA A 706 24.15 -1.91 -53.30
C ALA A 706 25.33 -2.69 -52.71
N SER A 707 26.46 -2.01 -52.53
CA SER A 707 27.66 -2.53 -51.85
C SER A 707 28.28 -1.53 -50.86
N SER A 708 27.73 -0.33 -50.80
CA SER A 708 28.18 0.74 -49.92
C SER A 708 27.21 0.87 -48.75
N ASP A 709 27.76 1.09 -47.56
CA ASP A 709 26.99 1.39 -46.37
C ASP A 709 26.09 2.62 -46.56
N ASN A 710 24.98 2.66 -45.82
CA ASN A 710 24.01 3.75 -45.80
C ASN A 710 23.49 4.15 -47.19
N THR A 711 23.18 3.15 -48.02
CA THR A 711 22.62 3.38 -49.37
C THR A 711 21.09 3.44 -49.29
N SER A 712 20.50 4.57 -49.67
CA SER A 712 19.05 4.69 -49.82
C SER A 712 18.54 3.91 -51.05
N VAL A 713 17.46 3.15 -50.86
CA VAL A 713 16.84 2.30 -51.88
C VAL A 713 15.33 2.51 -51.88
N ASP A 714 14.77 2.74 -53.06
CA ASP A 714 13.32 2.83 -53.26
C ASP A 714 12.76 1.50 -53.79
N LEU A 715 11.82 0.89 -53.06
CA LEU A 715 10.97 -0.19 -53.55
C LEU A 715 9.67 0.41 -54.12
N THR A 716 9.47 0.29 -55.43
CA THR A 716 8.22 0.69 -56.08
C THR A 716 7.32 -0.52 -56.32
N LEU A 717 6.16 -0.53 -55.68
CA LEU A 717 5.07 -1.48 -55.90
C LEU A 717 4.05 -0.87 -56.88
N SER A 718 3.77 -1.57 -57.96
CA SER A 718 2.93 -1.08 -59.06
C SER A 718 1.91 -2.11 -59.52
N ASN A 719 0.93 -1.65 -60.31
CA ASN A 719 -0.21 -2.47 -60.78
C ASN A 719 -1.09 -2.98 -59.62
N THR A 720 -1.35 -2.13 -58.63
CA THR A 720 -2.18 -2.46 -57.45
C THR A 720 -3.61 -2.92 -57.82
N ASN A 721 -4.18 -2.43 -58.92
CA ASN A 721 -5.44 -2.92 -59.52
C ASN A 721 -5.44 -4.41 -59.91
N GLY A 722 -4.26 -5.03 -60.05
CA GLY A 722 -4.13 -6.44 -60.42
C GLY A 722 -4.39 -7.39 -59.25
N VAL A 723 -4.59 -6.88 -58.04
CA VAL A 723 -4.75 -7.62 -56.79
C VAL A 723 -6.10 -7.26 -56.16
N VAL A 724 -6.71 -8.18 -55.42
CA VAL A 724 -7.97 -7.91 -54.70
C VAL A 724 -7.66 -7.07 -53.45
N PRO A 725 -8.50 -6.12 -53.04
CA PRO A 725 -8.32 -5.44 -51.75
C PRO A 725 -8.16 -6.45 -50.61
N GLY A 726 -7.15 -6.23 -49.75
CA GLY A 726 -6.68 -7.22 -48.79
C GLY A 726 -5.37 -6.80 -48.12
N VAL A 727 -5.01 -7.48 -47.03
CA VAL A 727 -3.70 -7.38 -46.39
C VAL A 727 -2.78 -8.48 -46.93
N TYR A 728 -1.56 -8.13 -47.32
CA TYR A 728 -0.59 -9.05 -47.92
C TYR A 728 0.80 -8.89 -47.30
N ASP A 729 1.45 -10.01 -46.97
CA ASP A 729 2.85 -9.99 -46.54
C ASP A 729 3.77 -9.81 -47.74
N ILE A 730 4.65 -8.81 -47.69
CA ILE A 730 5.67 -8.54 -48.70
C ILE A 730 7.03 -8.89 -48.10
N THR A 731 7.72 -9.86 -48.70
CA THR A 731 9.07 -10.24 -48.25
C THR A 731 10.11 -9.57 -49.13
N VAL A 732 10.85 -8.61 -48.58
CA VAL A 732 12.00 -8.00 -49.25
C VAL A 732 13.28 -8.72 -48.86
N THR A 733 14.04 -9.18 -49.85
CA THR A 733 15.28 -9.94 -49.64
C THR A 733 16.47 -9.24 -50.26
N SER A 734 17.54 -9.15 -49.49
CA SER A 734 18.88 -8.77 -49.94
C SER A 734 19.75 -10.01 -49.99
N THR A 735 20.31 -10.30 -51.18
CA THR A 735 21.15 -11.48 -51.42
C THR A 735 22.55 -11.06 -51.83
N ALA A 736 23.55 -11.46 -51.05
CA ALA A 736 24.97 -11.38 -51.38
C ALA A 736 25.58 -12.79 -51.49
N ALA A 737 26.90 -12.91 -51.69
CA ALA A 737 27.54 -14.21 -51.82
C ALA A 737 27.67 -14.94 -50.46
N SER A 738 27.91 -14.18 -49.37
CA SER A 738 28.08 -14.73 -48.03
C SER A 738 26.84 -14.71 -47.16
N VAL A 739 25.87 -13.82 -47.43
CA VAL A 739 24.72 -13.57 -46.56
C VAL A 739 23.45 -13.32 -47.35
N THR A 740 22.32 -13.74 -46.80
CA THR A 740 20.98 -13.39 -47.28
C THR A 740 20.17 -12.89 -46.09
N LYS A 741 19.52 -11.73 -46.25
CA LYS A 741 18.68 -11.12 -45.22
C LYS A 741 17.33 -10.78 -45.82
N SER A 742 16.28 -11.01 -45.05
CA SER A 742 14.90 -10.72 -45.45
C SER A 742 14.20 -9.93 -44.36
N VAL A 743 13.33 -9.01 -44.77
CA VAL A 743 12.38 -8.30 -43.92
C VAL A 743 10.99 -8.54 -44.50
N ILE A 744 10.03 -8.79 -43.63
CA ILE A 744 8.62 -8.96 -43.98
C ILE A 744 7.89 -7.72 -43.45
N PHE A 745 7.02 -7.14 -44.28
CA PHE A 745 6.11 -6.08 -43.87
C PHE A 745 4.72 -6.34 -44.46
N ALA A 746 3.68 -5.81 -43.83
CA ALA A 746 2.31 -5.90 -44.29
C ALA A 746 1.98 -4.77 -45.29
N LEU A 747 1.36 -5.12 -46.41
CA LEU A 747 0.80 -4.20 -47.39
C LEU A 747 -0.73 -4.34 -47.42
N THR A 748 -1.42 -3.29 -47.01
CA THR A 748 -2.88 -3.18 -47.13
C THR A 748 -3.24 -2.52 -48.46
N VAL A 749 -3.80 -3.30 -49.38
CA VAL A 749 -4.33 -2.79 -50.65
C VAL A 749 -5.82 -2.51 -50.47
N GLN A 750 -6.22 -1.26 -50.66
CA GLN A 750 -7.59 -0.79 -50.40
C GLN A 750 -8.23 -0.19 -51.66
N ASP A 751 -9.56 -0.07 -51.66
CA ASP A 751 -10.32 0.68 -52.66
C ASP A 751 -11.37 1.58 -51.99
N GLY A 752 -12.13 2.32 -52.80
CA GLY A 752 -13.22 3.19 -52.34
C GLY A 752 -14.56 2.48 -52.16
N THR A 753 -14.57 1.14 -52.03
CA THR A 753 -15.80 0.35 -51.90
C THR A 753 -15.97 -0.10 -50.45
N PHE A 754 -17.07 0.32 -49.81
CA PHE A 754 -17.32 0.04 -48.39
C PHE A 754 -18.59 -0.80 -48.21
N PRO A 755 -18.46 -2.10 -47.88
CA PRO A 755 -19.56 -2.86 -47.28
C PRO A 755 -20.11 -2.21 -46.00
N ASP A 756 -21.39 -2.43 -45.72
CA ASP A 756 -22.02 -2.02 -44.46
C ASP A 756 -21.33 -2.69 -43.26
N VAL A 757 -21.14 -1.95 -42.18
CA VAL A 757 -20.55 -2.44 -40.92
C VAL A 757 -21.60 -3.26 -40.16
N ALA A 758 -21.23 -4.46 -39.71
CA ALA A 758 -22.11 -5.32 -38.92
C ALA A 758 -22.05 -4.94 -37.44
N LEU A 759 -23.18 -4.50 -36.88
CA LEU A 759 -23.31 -4.13 -35.47
C LEU A 759 -23.53 -5.38 -34.60
N LEU A 760 -22.89 -5.45 -33.42
CA LEU A 760 -22.89 -6.62 -32.55
C LEU A 760 -23.61 -6.38 -31.21
N SER A 761 -23.24 -5.32 -30.47
CA SER A 761 -23.76 -5.00 -29.14
C SER A 761 -23.94 -3.50 -28.97
N PRO A 762 -24.97 -3.01 -28.26
CA PRO A 762 -26.16 -3.72 -27.81
C PRO A 762 -26.94 -4.33 -28.99
N ALA A 763 -27.66 -5.43 -28.77
CA ALA A 763 -28.48 -6.06 -29.79
C ALA A 763 -29.65 -5.15 -30.21
N ASN A 764 -30.11 -5.28 -31.46
CA ASN A 764 -31.20 -4.45 -31.96
C ASN A 764 -32.52 -4.70 -31.20
N GLY A 765 -33.02 -3.68 -30.50
CA GLY A 765 -34.21 -3.74 -29.64
C GLY A 765 -33.93 -4.24 -28.23
N GLU A 766 -32.67 -4.27 -27.79
CA GLU A 766 -32.29 -4.64 -26.43
C GLU A 766 -32.78 -3.59 -25.42
N GLY A 767 -33.28 -4.02 -24.26
CA GLY A 767 -33.73 -3.15 -23.18
C GLY A 767 -33.00 -3.46 -21.89
N GLY A 768 -32.89 -2.48 -21.00
CA GLY A 768 -32.10 -2.62 -19.77
C GLY A 768 -30.59 -2.54 -20.04
N VAL A 769 -30.19 -1.73 -21.02
CA VAL A 769 -28.78 -1.49 -21.32
C VAL A 769 -28.22 -0.44 -20.35
N SER A 770 -27.01 -0.64 -19.84
CA SER A 770 -26.33 0.31 -18.96
C SER A 770 -26.23 1.72 -19.58
N LEU A 771 -26.16 2.74 -18.73
CA LEU A 771 -25.87 4.12 -19.16
C LEU A 771 -24.45 4.27 -19.75
N ASP A 772 -23.57 3.36 -19.36
CA ASP A 772 -22.18 3.22 -19.80
C ASP A 772 -22.04 2.21 -20.95
N ALA A 773 -23.07 2.10 -21.81
CA ALA A 773 -23.16 1.11 -22.88
C ALA A 773 -21.90 1.06 -23.78
N GLU A 774 -21.40 -0.15 -24.03
CA GLU A 774 -20.35 -0.40 -25.02
C GLU A 774 -20.98 -0.78 -26.36
N LEU A 775 -20.82 0.10 -27.34
CA LEU A 775 -21.22 -0.12 -28.73
C LEU A 775 -20.11 -0.88 -29.45
N ILE A 776 -20.39 -2.12 -29.89
CA ILE A 776 -19.41 -3.03 -30.47
C ILE A 776 -19.85 -3.44 -31.88
N TRP A 777 -18.94 -3.43 -32.85
CA TRP A 777 -19.17 -3.86 -34.23
C TRP A 777 -18.05 -4.78 -34.76
N GLU A 778 -18.29 -5.41 -35.91
CA GLU A 778 -17.34 -6.33 -36.54
C GLU A 778 -16.11 -5.59 -37.09
N GLU A 779 -14.93 -6.11 -36.77
CA GLU A 779 -13.63 -5.62 -37.25
C GLU A 779 -13.43 -5.90 -38.74
N ASN A 780 -12.80 -4.97 -39.46
CA ASN A 780 -12.32 -5.19 -40.81
C ASN A 780 -10.97 -4.50 -41.01
N PRO A 781 -9.90 -5.26 -41.32
CA PRO A 781 -8.53 -4.73 -41.41
C PRO A 781 -8.29 -3.80 -42.60
N LEU A 782 -9.28 -3.61 -43.48
CA LEU A 782 -9.22 -2.64 -44.59
C LEU A 782 -9.67 -1.23 -44.20
N TYR A 783 -10.17 -1.06 -42.98
CA TYR A 783 -10.65 0.22 -42.46
C TYR A 783 -9.70 0.75 -41.40
N SER A 784 -9.34 2.03 -41.52
CA SER A 784 -8.44 2.70 -40.59
C SER A 784 -9.18 3.35 -39.43
N SER A 785 -10.47 3.65 -39.61
CA SER A 785 -11.33 4.19 -38.56
C SER A 785 -12.82 4.02 -38.87
N TYR A 786 -13.64 4.31 -37.89
CA TYR A 786 -15.10 4.26 -37.96
C TYR A 786 -15.69 5.54 -37.40
N ASP A 787 -16.72 6.07 -38.07
CA ASP A 787 -17.56 7.12 -37.49
C ASP A 787 -18.77 6.45 -36.84
N VAL A 788 -18.99 6.76 -35.57
CA VAL A 788 -20.11 6.27 -34.74
C VAL A 788 -21.02 7.45 -34.43
N GLU A 789 -22.33 7.24 -34.52
CA GLU A 789 -23.35 8.21 -34.08
C GLU A 789 -24.36 7.51 -33.19
N VAL A 790 -24.74 8.19 -32.10
CA VAL A 790 -25.83 7.81 -31.19
C VAL A 790 -26.86 8.94 -31.17
N ALA A 791 -28.14 8.63 -31.33
CA ALA A 791 -29.23 9.60 -31.44
C ALA A 791 -30.47 9.16 -30.66
N THR A 792 -31.33 10.10 -30.30
CA THR A 792 -32.65 9.82 -29.67
C THR A 792 -33.76 9.55 -30.70
N ASP A 793 -33.44 9.55 -31.99
CA ASP A 793 -34.40 9.30 -33.06
C ASP A 793 -33.79 8.49 -34.21
N ALA A 794 -34.60 7.62 -34.82
CA ALA A 794 -34.18 6.75 -35.93
C ALA A 794 -33.75 7.52 -37.21
N GLY A 795 -34.09 8.80 -37.31
CA GLY A 795 -33.69 9.67 -38.42
C GLY A 795 -32.31 10.31 -38.23
N PHE A 796 -31.69 10.16 -37.05
CA PHE A 796 -30.45 10.81 -36.65
C PHE A 796 -30.52 12.34 -36.81
N THR A 797 -31.66 12.93 -36.44
CA THR A 797 -31.82 14.40 -36.42
C THR A 797 -31.32 15.01 -35.11
N ASN A 798 -31.39 14.25 -34.01
CA ASN A 798 -30.96 14.62 -32.66
C ASN A 798 -29.83 13.68 -32.20
N ILE A 799 -28.62 13.94 -32.71
CA ILE A 799 -27.40 13.23 -32.30
C ILE A 799 -27.02 13.68 -30.89
N VAL A 800 -26.78 12.71 -30.02
CA VAL A 800 -26.37 12.88 -28.62
C VAL A 800 -24.87 12.71 -28.50
N GLU A 801 -24.32 11.68 -29.16
CA GLU A 801 -22.89 11.42 -29.20
C GLU A 801 -22.45 11.11 -30.64
N SER A 802 -21.23 11.53 -30.97
CA SER A 802 -20.59 11.17 -32.24
C SER A 802 -19.08 11.14 -32.08
N ALA A 803 -18.42 10.14 -32.63
CA ALA A 803 -16.98 10.00 -32.55
C ALA A 803 -16.41 9.40 -33.84
N SER A 804 -15.13 9.68 -34.12
CA SER A 804 -14.33 8.97 -35.13
C SER A 804 -13.19 8.28 -34.41
N ILE A 805 -13.17 6.94 -34.44
CA ILE A 805 -12.24 6.12 -33.67
C ILE A 805 -11.64 5.00 -34.52
N PRO A 806 -10.39 4.59 -34.25
CA PRO A 806 -9.73 3.50 -34.97
C PRO A 806 -10.14 2.10 -34.47
N PHE A 807 -10.87 2.01 -33.36
CA PHE A 807 -11.27 0.75 -32.72
C PHE A 807 -12.68 0.32 -33.13
N THR A 808 -13.08 -0.89 -32.72
CA THR A 808 -14.41 -1.48 -32.99
C THR A 808 -15.36 -1.41 -31.80
N ILE A 809 -14.99 -0.64 -30.78
CA ILE A 809 -15.73 -0.45 -29.54
C ILE A 809 -15.81 1.04 -29.20
N TYR A 810 -16.98 1.50 -28.79
CA TYR A 810 -17.20 2.86 -28.30
C TYR A 810 -18.05 2.83 -27.03
N LYS A 811 -17.51 3.35 -25.93
CA LYS A 811 -18.22 3.47 -24.65
C LYS A 811 -18.97 4.81 -24.60
N THR A 812 -20.28 4.76 -24.35
CA THR A 812 -21.12 5.96 -24.20
C THR A 812 -20.92 6.62 -22.84
N THR A 813 -21.24 7.91 -22.72
CA THR A 813 -21.02 8.69 -21.48
C THR A 813 -22.17 9.65 -21.13
N SER A 814 -23.08 9.89 -22.07
CA SER A 814 -24.12 10.92 -21.98
C SER A 814 -25.53 10.31 -22.10
N LEU A 815 -25.67 9.01 -21.84
CA LEU A 815 -26.97 8.36 -21.89
C LEU A 815 -27.80 8.70 -20.65
N VAL A 816 -29.09 8.80 -20.88
CA VAL A 816 -30.11 9.02 -19.84
C VAL A 816 -30.92 7.73 -19.68
N GLU A 817 -31.33 7.44 -18.46
CA GLU A 817 -32.16 6.28 -18.11
C GLU A 817 -33.49 6.20 -18.88
N GLN A 818 -34.04 4.98 -18.98
CA GLN A 818 -35.32 4.67 -19.65
C GLN A 818 -35.53 5.30 -21.04
N THR A 819 -34.45 5.56 -21.77
CA THR A 819 -34.49 6.29 -23.03
C THR A 819 -34.12 5.37 -24.18
N GLU A 820 -34.91 5.43 -25.26
CA GLU A 820 -34.61 4.71 -26.50
C GLU A 820 -33.54 5.48 -27.31
N TYR A 821 -32.42 4.83 -27.60
CA TYR A 821 -31.36 5.35 -28.43
C TYR A 821 -31.20 4.53 -29.71
N PHE A 822 -30.79 5.20 -30.78
CA PHE A 822 -30.46 4.63 -32.06
C PHE A 822 -28.98 4.88 -32.33
N TRP A 823 -28.25 3.85 -32.77
CA TRP A 823 -26.84 3.99 -33.08
C TRP A 823 -26.49 3.35 -34.42
N ARG A 824 -25.51 3.94 -35.09
CA ARG A 824 -25.04 3.48 -36.40
C ARG A 824 -23.55 3.76 -36.57
N VAL A 825 -22.92 2.96 -37.42
CA VAL A 825 -21.49 3.04 -37.71
C VAL A 825 -21.28 3.10 -39.22
N ARG A 826 -20.29 3.87 -39.67
CA ARG A 826 -19.76 3.81 -41.04
C ARG A 826 -18.23 3.68 -41.02
N PRO A 827 -17.64 2.95 -41.98
CA PRO A 827 -16.19 2.76 -42.04
C PRO A 827 -15.49 3.87 -42.84
N ASN A 828 -14.23 4.11 -42.53
CA ASN A 828 -13.31 5.02 -43.21
C ASN A 828 -11.99 4.31 -43.53
N ASN A 829 -11.36 4.65 -44.64
CA ASN A 829 -9.98 4.26 -44.96
C ASN A 829 -9.26 5.36 -45.76
N GLY A 830 -7.99 5.13 -46.14
CA GLY A 830 -7.21 6.12 -46.90
C GLY A 830 -7.78 6.50 -48.26
N CYS A 831 -8.75 5.73 -48.78
CA CYS A 831 -9.34 5.90 -50.11
C CYS A 831 -10.71 6.59 -50.08
N GLY A 832 -11.34 6.73 -48.91
CA GLY A 832 -12.60 7.43 -48.74
C GLY A 832 -13.37 7.03 -47.47
N THR A 833 -14.66 7.39 -47.48
CA THR A 833 -15.61 7.13 -46.39
C THR A 833 -16.80 6.37 -46.94
N GLY A 834 -17.22 5.33 -46.22
CA GLY A 834 -18.44 4.57 -46.52
C GLY A 834 -19.73 5.33 -46.21
N THR A 835 -20.85 4.64 -46.32
CA THR A 835 -22.16 5.14 -45.88
C THR A 835 -22.55 4.52 -44.55
N PHE A 836 -23.39 5.20 -43.76
CA PHE A 836 -23.97 4.59 -42.58
C PHE A 836 -24.88 3.42 -42.97
N GLY A 837 -24.64 2.26 -42.36
CA GLY A 837 -25.46 1.06 -42.50
C GLY A 837 -26.80 1.17 -41.76
N ALA A 838 -27.48 0.03 -41.60
CA ALA A 838 -28.70 -0.04 -40.80
C ALA A 838 -28.40 0.22 -39.32
N ALA A 839 -29.15 1.13 -38.70
CA ALA A 839 -29.02 1.45 -37.29
C ALA A 839 -29.60 0.33 -36.41
N PHE A 840 -28.98 0.10 -35.25
CA PHE A 840 -29.57 -0.64 -34.14
C PHE A 840 -30.20 0.35 -33.16
N ASN A 841 -31.16 -0.13 -32.36
CA ASN A 841 -31.72 0.63 -31.25
C ASN A 841 -31.62 -0.17 -29.95
N PHE A 842 -31.62 0.53 -28.82
CA PHE A 842 -31.70 -0.06 -27.50
C PHE A 842 -32.37 0.90 -26.51
N ILE A 843 -32.82 0.39 -25.37
CA ILE A 843 -33.43 1.16 -24.29
C ILE A 843 -32.56 1.03 -23.04
N THR A 844 -32.16 2.18 -22.48
CA THR A 844 -31.34 2.21 -21.26
C THR A 844 -32.12 1.72 -20.03
N SER A 845 -31.38 1.19 -19.05
CA SER A 845 -31.89 0.82 -17.74
C SER A 845 -32.54 2.01 -17.04
N GLN A 846 -33.49 1.71 -16.15
CA GLN A 846 -33.94 2.68 -15.15
C GLN A 846 -32.86 2.82 -14.08
N VAL A 847 -32.72 4.00 -13.50
CA VAL A 847 -31.96 4.22 -12.28
C VAL A 847 -32.97 4.40 -11.15
N ASP A 848 -32.81 3.61 -10.09
CA ASP A 848 -33.62 3.70 -8.89
C ASP A 848 -32.70 3.88 -7.69
N CYS A 849 -33.04 4.79 -6.79
CA CYS A 849 -32.19 5.19 -5.67
C CYS A 849 -32.88 4.92 -4.35
N LYS A 850 -32.16 4.35 -3.39
CA LYS A 850 -32.69 4.03 -2.06
C LYS A 850 -31.71 4.50 -0.99
N ASN A 851 -32.25 5.22 -0.01
CA ASN A 851 -31.53 5.52 1.23
C ASN A 851 -31.63 4.31 2.17
N LYS A 852 -30.50 3.91 2.76
CA LYS A 852 -30.47 2.91 3.82
C LYS A 852 -29.69 3.45 5.02
N GLU A 853 -30.37 3.53 6.16
CA GLU A 853 -29.77 3.93 7.44
C GLU A 853 -29.30 2.71 8.24
N SER A 854 -28.27 2.89 9.06
CA SER A 854 -27.88 1.89 10.05
C SER A 854 -28.84 1.83 11.24
N ASN A 855 -29.00 0.64 11.84
CA ASN A 855 -29.92 0.40 12.95
C ASN A 855 -29.26 0.41 14.34
N ASP A 856 -27.93 0.52 14.43
CA ASP A 856 -27.17 0.39 15.68
C ASP A 856 -26.63 1.73 16.24
N LEU A 857 -27.06 2.84 15.65
CA LEU A 857 -26.65 4.18 16.03
C LEU A 857 -27.48 4.75 17.21
N PRO A 858 -26.90 5.63 18.05
CA PRO A 858 -25.54 6.16 17.96
C PRO A 858 -24.47 5.23 18.55
N ILE A 859 -23.25 5.27 17.99
CA ILE A 859 -22.08 4.51 18.47
C ILE A 859 -21.06 5.45 19.11
N THR A 860 -20.61 5.15 20.33
CA THR A 860 -19.57 5.92 21.02
C THR A 860 -18.18 5.56 20.48
N VAL A 861 -17.40 6.58 20.10
CA VAL A 861 -15.95 6.48 19.86
C VAL A 861 -15.24 6.73 21.19
N SER A 862 -14.55 5.70 21.70
CA SER A 862 -13.94 5.71 23.05
C SER A 862 -12.84 6.76 23.18
N SER A 863 -12.87 7.58 24.24
CA SER A 863 -11.79 8.54 24.50
C SER A 863 -10.49 7.97 25.07
N SER A 864 -10.32 6.65 24.96
CA SER A 864 -9.20 5.89 25.52
C SER A 864 -8.72 4.85 24.53
N GLY A 865 -7.40 4.80 24.34
CA GLY A 865 -6.77 3.98 23.30
C GLY A 865 -6.95 4.60 21.91
N THR A 866 -6.72 3.80 20.88
CA THR A 866 -6.95 4.13 19.46
C THR A 866 -8.10 3.24 18.95
N PRO A 867 -9.36 3.54 19.29
CA PRO A 867 -10.48 2.65 18.97
C PRO A 867 -10.78 2.63 17.47
N THR A 868 -11.20 1.46 17.00
CA THR A 868 -11.88 1.29 15.71
C THR A 868 -13.33 0.96 15.98
N VAL A 869 -14.26 1.74 15.43
CA VAL A 869 -15.68 1.46 15.46
C VAL A 869 -16.18 1.18 14.05
N THR A 870 -17.15 0.28 13.93
CA THR A 870 -17.77 -0.07 12.67
C THR A 870 -19.28 -0.05 12.82
N THR A 871 -19.96 0.28 11.74
CA THR A 871 -21.41 0.14 11.58
C THR A 871 -21.66 -0.35 10.15
N SER A 872 -22.82 -0.96 9.88
CA SER A 872 -23.11 -1.46 8.54
C SER A 872 -24.55 -1.27 8.11
N VAL A 873 -24.72 -1.28 6.79
CA VAL A 873 -26.03 -1.40 6.13
C VAL A 873 -26.00 -2.59 5.19
N PHE A 874 -27.14 -3.27 5.06
CA PHE A 874 -27.25 -4.48 4.25
C PHE A 874 -28.28 -4.30 3.13
N PHE A 875 -27.89 -4.66 1.91
CA PHE A 875 -28.77 -4.70 0.74
C PHE A 875 -28.97 -6.14 0.26
N LEU A 876 -30.18 -6.46 -0.18
CA LEU A 876 -30.60 -7.79 -0.62
C LEU A 876 -30.64 -7.91 -2.15
N GLU A 877 -30.60 -6.77 -2.84
CA GLU A 877 -30.61 -6.64 -4.29
C GLU A 877 -29.24 -6.96 -4.89
N ASP A 878 -29.22 -7.61 -6.05
CA ASP A 878 -28.01 -7.95 -6.81
C ASP A 878 -28.04 -7.24 -8.15
N LEU A 879 -27.84 -5.91 -8.10
CA LEU A 879 -27.92 -5.01 -9.25
C LEU A 879 -26.67 -4.10 -9.27
N PRO A 880 -26.22 -3.69 -10.47
CA PRO A 880 -25.04 -2.87 -10.62
C PRO A 880 -25.28 -1.46 -10.11
N ILE A 881 -24.30 -0.94 -9.38
CA ILE A 881 -24.32 0.41 -8.81
C ILE A 881 -24.10 1.45 -9.90
N SER A 882 -24.97 2.45 -9.94
CA SER A 882 -24.83 3.63 -10.80
C SER A 882 -24.20 4.81 -10.06
N ASP A 883 -24.51 4.98 -8.77
CA ASP A 883 -24.05 6.11 -7.97
C ASP A 883 -24.16 5.84 -6.46
N VAL A 884 -23.31 6.48 -5.65
CA VAL A 884 -23.26 6.32 -4.19
C VAL A 884 -23.00 7.68 -3.54
N SER A 885 -23.83 8.05 -2.57
CA SER A 885 -23.56 9.17 -1.65
C SER A 885 -23.61 8.69 -0.20
N VAL A 886 -22.70 9.21 0.64
CA VAL A 886 -22.58 8.82 2.05
C VAL A 886 -22.98 9.96 2.97
N ASN A 887 -24.06 9.78 3.71
CA ASN A 887 -24.48 10.74 4.73
C ASN A 887 -23.81 10.39 6.06
N LEU A 888 -23.12 11.36 6.67
CA LEU A 888 -22.40 11.17 7.92
C LEU A 888 -22.63 12.33 8.89
N GLU A 889 -23.11 12.00 10.09
CA GLU A 889 -23.17 12.91 11.24
C GLU A 889 -22.35 12.31 12.40
N LEU A 890 -21.25 12.97 12.74
CA LEU A 890 -20.28 12.52 13.74
C LEU A 890 -19.89 13.69 14.63
N ASP A 891 -20.15 13.57 15.93
CA ASP A 891 -19.58 14.47 16.93
C ASP A 891 -18.24 13.89 17.39
N HIS A 892 -17.13 14.57 17.12
CA HIS A 892 -15.81 14.15 17.59
C HIS A 892 -14.93 15.40 17.68
N THR A 893 -14.10 15.44 18.72
CA THR A 893 -13.16 16.54 18.96
C THR A 893 -11.83 16.22 18.30
N TYR A 894 -11.27 17.08 17.44
CA TYR A 894 -10.06 16.81 16.64
C TYR A 894 -10.28 15.83 15.48
N LEU A 895 -10.73 16.35 14.34
CA LEU A 895 -10.88 15.54 13.12
C LEU A 895 -9.55 15.04 12.54
N GLU A 896 -8.41 15.63 12.94
CA GLU A 896 -7.09 15.12 12.57
C GLU A 896 -6.76 13.72 13.09
N ASP A 897 -7.52 13.22 14.07
CA ASP A 897 -7.30 11.89 14.64
C ASP A 897 -8.04 10.79 13.86
N LEU A 898 -8.97 11.17 12.98
CA LEU A 898 -9.90 10.25 12.35
C LEU A 898 -9.48 9.80 10.95
N ILE A 899 -9.67 8.51 10.70
CA ILE A 899 -9.71 7.91 9.36
C ILE A 899 -11.08 7.26 9.20
N ILE A 900 -11.81 7.68 8.16
CA ILE A 900 -13.17 7.17 7.90
C ILE A 900 -13.20 6.54 6.52
N THR A 901 -13.56 5.27 6.46
CA THR A 901 -13.54 4.45 5.24
C THR A 901 -14.87 3.75 5.03
N LEU A 902 -15.39 3.82 3.80
CA LEU A 902 -16.51 3.00 3.35
C LEU A 902 -15.98 1.76 2.64
N ILE A 903 -16.48 0.59 3.02
CA ILE A 903 -16.10 -0.71 2.46
C ILE A 903 -17.33 -1.36 1.84
N SER A 904 -17.24 -1.67 0.55
CA SER A 904 -18.29 -2.39 -0.19
C SER A 904 -18.28 -3.90 0.09
N PRO A 905 -19.36 -4.63 -0.23
CA PRO A 905 -19.39 -6.09 -0.15
C PRO A 905 -18.33 -6.79 -1.02
N ALA A 906 -17.87 -6.14 -2.09
CA ALA A 906 -16.81 -6.64 -2.97
C ALA A 906 -15.40 -6.47 -2.37
N GLY A 907 -15.27 -5.72 -1.27
CA GLY A 907 -14.00 -5.39 -0.62
C GLY A 907 -13.31 -4.15 -1.19
N THR A 908 -13.97 -3.39 -2.07
CA THR A 908 -13.48 -2.06 -2.47
C THR A 908 -13.60 -1.12 -1.27
N GLU A 909 -12.52 -0.40 -0.98
CA GLU A 909 -12.41 0.56 0.11
C GLU A 909 -12.28 1.98 -0.46
N VAL A 910 -13.08 2.91 0.05
CA VAL A 910 -12.98 4.35 -0.27
C VAL A 910 -12.89 5.14 1.03
N THR A 911 -11.76 5.79 1.24
CA THR A 911 -11.54 6.69 2.37
C THR A 911 -12.27 8.01 2.14
N LEU A 912 -13.18 8.36 3.03
CA LEU A 912 -13.94 9.62 2.97
C LEU A 912 -13.09 10.79 3.48
N ILE A 913 -12.41 10.58 4.61
CA ILE A 913 -11.44 11.51 5.19
C ILE A 913 -10.29 10.74 5.85
N SER A 914 -9.12 11.37 5.91
CA SER A 914 -7.96 10.87 6.66
C SER A 914 -7.21 12.03 7.26
N ASN A 915 -7.18 12.12 8.59
CA ASN A 915 -6.44 13.13 9.35
C ASN A 915 -6.71 14.58 8.87
N THR A 916 -7.97 14.86 8.54
CA THR A 916 -8.38 16.10 7.85
C THR A 916 -8.87 17.15 8.86
N CYS A 917 -8.72 18.43 8.53
CA CYS A 917 -9.24 19.58 9.30
C CYS A 917 -8.59 19.90 10.65
N GLY A 918 -7.47 19.27 11.03
CA GLY A 918 -6.69 19.67 12.21
C GLY A 918 -7.48 19.54 13.51
N ASP A 919 -7.38 20.57 14.36
CA ASP A 919 -8.03 20.68 15.67
C ASP A 919 -9.53 21.02 15.63
N LEU A 920 -10.13 21.12 14.43
CA LEU A 920 -11.55 21.42 14.26
C LEU A 920 -12.42 20.21 14.60
N ASN A 921 -13.69 20.47 14.91
CA ASN A 921 -14.60 19.48 15.49
C ASN A 921 -15.82 19.18 14.61
N ASN A 922 -16.27 17.93 14.68
CA ASN A 922 -17.53 17.39 14.15
C ASN A 922 -17.68 17.39 12.61
N ILE A 923 -18.45 16.43 12.12
CA ILE A 923 -18.84 16.26 10.72
C ILE A 923 -20.36 16.21 10.63
N ASN A 924 -20.95 16.95 9.70
CA ASN A 924 -22.35 16.79 9.30
C ASN A 924 -22.45 17.06 7.79
N ALA A 925 -22.11 16.04 7.01
CA ALA A 925 -21.89 16.17 5.58
C ALA A 925 -22.43 14.98 4.79
N VAL A 926 -22.64 15.22 3.49
CA VAL A 926 -22.91 14.20 2.48
C VAL A 926 -21.67 14.09 1.61
N PHE A 927 -20.99 12.95 1.64
CA PHE A 927 -19.88 12.68 0.74
C PHE A 927 -20.42 12.21 -0.60
N ASP A 928 -20.02 12.90 -1.66
CA ASP A 928 -20.47 12.68 -3.04
C ASP A 928 -19.36 13.15 -3.99
N ASP A 929 -19.09 12.38 -5.05
CA ASP A 929 -18.03 12.72 -6.01
C ASP A 929 -18.31 14.04 -6.75
N ASP A 930 -19.58 14.42 -6.92
CA ASP A 930 -20.01 15.70 -7.50
C ASP A 930 -20.09 16.83 -6.44
N GLY A 931 -19.67 16.56 -5.21
CA GLY A 931 -19.59 17.51 -4.11
C GLY A 931 -18.55 18.62 -4.33
N SER A 932 -18.54 19.61 -3.43
CA SER A 932 -17.46 20.60 -3.40
C SER A 932 -16.25 20.06 -2.62
N PRO A 933 -15.01 20.48 -2.93
CA PRO A 933 -13.85 20.12 -2.10
C PRO A 933 -14.09 20.42 -0.61
N ILE A 934 -13.54 19.59 0.27
CA ILE A 934 -13.69 19.75 1.73
C ILE A 934 -13.06 21.08 2.16
N GLU A 935 -13.89 21.99 2.70
CA GLU A 935 -13.46 23.26 3.26
C GLU A 935 -13.64 23.24 4.78
N CYS A 936 -12.52 23.10 5.51
CA CYS A 936 -12.50 22.97 6.97
C CYS A 936 -12.84 24.28 7.68
N THR A 937 -14.13 24.53 7.95
CA THR A 937 -14.61 25.79 8.55
C THR A 937 -15.66 25.59 9.64
N GLY A 938 -15.51 26.28 10.77
CA GLY A 938 -16.52 26.32 11.83
C GLY A 938 -16.65 25.02 12.64
N SER A 939 -17.86 24.74 13.11
CA SER A 939 -18.25 23.52 13.81
C SER A 939 -19.75 23.28 13.55
N PRO A 940 -20.16 22.23 12.81
CA PRO A 940 -19.31 21.16 12.24
C PRO A 940 -18.27 21.67 11.25
N ALA A 941 -17.07 21.11 11.31
CA ALA A 941 -15.92 21.54 10.51
C ALA A 941 -16.08 21.13 9.04
N ILE A 942 -16.70 19.98 8.79
CA ILE A 942 -17.07 19.48 7.47
C ILE A 942 -18.59 19.47 7.40
N SER A 943 -19.16 20.19 6.42
CA SER A 943 -20.60 20.27 6.25
C SER A 943 -21.05 20.47 4.81
N GLY A 944 -22.32 20.16 4.53
CA GLY A 944 -22.88 20.22 3.19
C GLY A 944 -22.51 18.99 2.34
N THR A 945 -22.61 19.12 1.02
CA THR A 945 -22.22 18.05 0.08
C THR A 945 -20.77 18.27 -0.34
N VAL A 946 -19.89 17.33 0.02
CA VAL A 946 -18.43 17.46 -0.16
C VAL A 946 -17.85 16.26 -0.89
N THR A 947 -16.77 16.48 -1.64
CA THR A 947 -16.03 15.40 -2.30
C THR A 947 -15.25 14.59 -1.26
N PRO A 948 -15.35 13.25 -1.23
CA PRO A 948 -14.51 12.42 -0.38
C PRO A 948 -13.04 12.44 -0.82
N LEU A 949 -12.14 12.00 0.06
CA LEU A 949 -10.71 11.91 -0.22
C LEU A 949 -10.40 10.89 -1.35
N GLY A 950 -11.01 9.72 -1.31
CA GLY A 950 -11.06 8.75 -2.42
C GLY A 950 -12.34 8.90 -3.24
N SER A 951 -12.41 8.32 -4.44
CA SER A 951 -13.59 8.42 -5.30
C SER A 951 -14.61 7.29 -5.08
N LEU A 952 -15.87 7.67 -4.85
CA LEU A 952 -17.01 6.77 -4.75
C LEU A 952 -17.36 6.11 -6.10
N ALA A 953 -16.95 6.70 -7.22
CA ALA A 953 -17.05 6.10 -8.56
C ALA A 953 -16.33 4.75 -8.66
N SER A 954 -15.40 4.46 -7.74
CA SER A 954 -14.76 3.14 -7.58
C SER A 954 -15.76 2.00 -7.36
N PHE A 955 -16.99 2.29 -6.91
CA PHE A 955 -18.07 1.33 -6.72
C PHE A 955 -18.96 1.14 -7.96
N LYS A 956 -18.90 2.03 -8.96
CA LYS A 956 -19.76 1.97 -10.14
C LYS A 956 -19.58 0.65 -10.89
N GLY A 957 -20.70 0.01 -11.23
CA GLY A 957 -20.75 -1.30 -11.87
C GLY A 957 -20.59 -2.50 -10.94
N GLU A 958 -20.20 -2.32 -9.67
CA GLU A 958 -20.20 -3.41 -8.68
C GLU A 958 -21.63 -3.79 -8.29
N SER A 959 -21.83 -5.01 -7.80
CA SER A 959 -23.11 -5.43 -7.23
C SER A 959 -23.32 -4.78 -5.86
N ILE A 960 -24.51 -4.24 -5.62
CA ILE A 960 -24.91 -3.71 -4.31
C ILE A 960 -25.07 -4.81 -3.24
N LEU A 961 -25.20 -6.08 -3.63
CA LEU A 961 -25.57 -7.19 -2.76
C LEU A 961 -24.57 -7.38 -1.61
N GLY A 962 -25.08 -7.31 -0.38
CA GLY A 962 -24.34 -7.70 0.81
C GLY A 962 -24.21 -6.57 1.82
N GLU A 963 -23.21 -6.70 2.69
CA GLU A 963 -22.95 -5.79 3.79
C GLU A 963 -21.97 -4.69 3.37
N TRP A 964 -22.39 -3.44 3.54
CA TRP A 964 -21.57 -2.25 3.40
C TRP A 964 -21.16 -1.78 4.79
N ILE A 965 -19.87 -1.57 5.00
CA ILE A 965 -19.30 -1.27 6.32
C ILE A 965 -18.73 0.14 6.29
N LEU A 966 -19.18 0.99 7.21
CA LEU A 966 -18.47 2.21 7.56
C LEU A 966 -17.53 1.91 8.72
N GLU A 967 -16.24 2.13 8.50
CA GLU A 967 -15.20 2.02 9.52
C GLU A 967 -14.71 3.42 9.91
N ILE A 968 -14.64 3.68 11.22
CA ILE A 968 -14.07 4.89 11.79
C ILE A 968 -12.95 4.47 12.72
N GLN A 969 -11.73 4.85 12.39
CA GLN A 969 -10.55 4.67 13.22
C GLN A 969 -10.18 5.99 13.87
N ASP A 970 -10.02 5.98 15.18
CA ASP A 970 -9.41 7.06 15.95
C ASP A 970 -7.95 6.67 16.24
N THR A 971 -7.04 7.40 15.61
CA THR A 971 -5.60 7.07 15.57
C THR A 971 -4.82 7.74 16.70
N ALA A 972 -5.46 8.62 17.47
CA ALA A 972 -4.89 9.24 18.65
C ALA A 972 -5.56 8.72 19.93
N SER A 973 -5.10 9.23 21.07
CA SER A 973 -5.64 8.84 22.36
C SER A 973 -5.83 10.08 23.22
N SER A 974 -6.97 10.19 23.90
CA SER A 974 -7.32 11.11 25.03
C SER A 974 -8.66 11.81 24.83
N ASP A 975 -9.20 11.75 23.63
CA ASP A 975 -10.40 12.42 23.15
C ASP A 975 -11.22 11.43 22.33
N GLY A 976 -12.49 11.72 22.13
CA GLY A 976 -13.43 10.77 21.54
C GLY A 976 -14.72 11.44 21.14
N GLY A 977 -15.67 10.64 20.70
CA GLY A 977 -16.83 11.15 19.99
C GLY A 977 -18.01 10.20 20.00
N THR A 978 -18.98 10.48 19.14
CA THR A 978 -20.16 9.67 18.94
C THR A 978 -20.61 9.80 17.49
N LEU A 979 -20.66 8.66 16.80
CA LEU A 979 -21.32 8.54 15.50
C LEU A 979 -22.83 8.66 15.73
N ILE A 980 -23.42 9.74 15.25
CA ILE A 980 -24.84 10.07 15.44
C ILE A 980 -25.68 9.48 14.31
N GLY A 981 -25.21 9.63 13.06
CA GLY A 981 -25.93 9.23 11.87
C GLY A 981 -24.99 8.71 10.78
N PHE A 982 -25.40 7.62 10.14
CA PHE A 982 -24.78 7.08 8.94
C PHE A 982 -25.89 6.48 8.07
N SER A 983 -25.94 6.91 6.81
CA SER A 983 -26.80 6.31 5.79
C SER A 983 -26.16 6.38 4.41
N LEU A 984 -26.51 5.41 3.57
CA LEU A 984 -26.08 5.35 2.18
C LEU A 984 -27.27 5.66 1.27
N ASP A 985 -27.11 6.65 0.40
CA ASP A 985 -27.95 6.84 -0.78
C ASP A 985 -27.26 6.11 -1.94
N ILE A 986 -27.78 4.94 -2.32
CA ILE A 986 -27.23 4.19 -3.45
C ILE A 986 -28.26 4.17 -4.58
N CYS A 987 -27.80 4.50 -5.78
CA CYS A 987 -28.54 4.35 -7.02
C CYS A 987 -28.04 3.12 -7.76
N ILE A 988 -28.96 2.31 -8.29
CA ILE A 988 -28.66 1.09 -9.04
C ILE A 988 -29.27 1.17 -10.45
N GLU A 989 -28.65 0.52 -11.43
CA GLU A 989 -29.29 0.31 -12.73
C GLU A 989 -30.30 -0.84 -12.62
N GLY A 990 -31.58 -0.51 -12.48
CA GLY A 990 -32.67 -1.45 -12.27
C GLY A 990 -33.79 -0.80 -11.45
N ASN A 991 -34.47 -1.62 -10.65
CA ASN A 991 -35.47 -1.18 -9.69
C ASN A 991 -35.23 -1.91 -8.37
N TYR A 992 -35.35 -1.19 -7.26
CA TYR A 992 -35.47 -1.85 -5.96
C TYR A 992 -36.76 -2.66 -5.92
N ARG A 993 -36.69 -3.86 -5.34
CA ARG A 993 -37.90 -4.64 -5.11
C ARG A 993 -38.75 -3.94 -4.04
N PRO A 994 -40.09 -3.89 -4.19
CA PRO A 994 -40.97 -3.28 -3.21
C PRO A 994 -40.96 -4.08 -1.90
N ASP A 995 -40.87 -3.36 -0.79
CA ASP A 995 -40.94 -3.85 0.60
C ASP A 995 -41.51 -2.68 1.43
N GLU A 996 -42.85 -2.53 1.40
CA GLU A 996 -43.59 -1.38 1.92
C GLU A 996 -43.59 -1.34 3.47
N ASP A 997 -43.46 -2.50 4.13
CA ASP A 997 -43.42 -2.61 5.59
C ASP A 997 -41.99 -2.75 6.18
N GLU A 998 -40.98 -2.87 5.31
CA GLU A 998 -39.55 -2.95 5.62
C GLU A 998 -39.19 -4.11 6.55
N ASP A 999 -39.86 -5.24 6.39
CA ASP A 999 -39.64 -6.44 7.20
C ASP A 999 -38.53 -7.37 6.65
N GLY A 1000 -38.02 -7.07 5.45
CA GLY A 1000 -36.97 -7.82 4.77
C GLY A 1000 -37.47 -8.92 3.84
N VAL A 1001 -38.78 -9.02 3.61
CA VAL A 1001 -39.42 -9.88 2.61
C VAL A 1001 -40.14 -9.01 1.58
N PHE A 1002 -39.90 -9.25 0.30
CA PHE A 1002 -40.41 -8.38 -0.76
C PHE A 1002 -41.91 -8.61 -1.07
N ASP A 1003 -42.62 -7.53 -1.36
CA ASP A 1003 -44.06 -7.48 -1.65
C ASP A 1003 -44.46 -8.04 -3.04
N ASP A 1004 -43.50 -8.59 -3.79
CA ASP A 1004 -43.71 -9.10 -5.15
C ASP A 1004 -44.25 -10.54 -5.19
N GLY A 1005 -44.86 -10.98 -4.09
CA GLY A 1005 -45.55 -12.26 -3.92
C GLY A 1005 -44.91 -13.21 -2.92
N ASP A 1006 -43.73 -12.86 -2.40
CA ASP A 1006 -43.06 -13.58 -1.33
C ASP A 1006 -43.64 -13.19 0.05
N ASP A 1007 -43.98 -11.91 0.25
CA ASP A 1007 -44.67 -11.45 1.47
C ASP A 1007 -46.19 -11.71 1.43
N LEU A 1008 -46.68 -12.40 2.47
CA LEU A 1008 -48.11 -12.69 2.69
C LEU A 1008 -48.72 -11.81 3.78
N CYS A 1009 -47.95 -10.89 4.36
CA CYS A 1009 -48.21 -10.19 5.60
C CYS A 1009 -48.00 -8.65 5.60
N LEU A 1010 -47.87 -8.00 4.43
CA LEU A 1010 -47.96 -6.57 4.01
C LEU A 1010 -48.19 -5.44 5.06
N GLY A 1011 -47.61 -5.51 6.24
CA GLY A 1011 -47.91 -4.64 7.37
C GLY A 1011 -47.35 -5.15 8.69
N THR A 1012 -46.38 -6.06 8.62
CA THR A 1012 -45.55 -6.43 9.76
C THR A 1012 -44.75 -5.20 10.18
N PRO A 1013 -44.78 -4.81 11.47
CA PRO A 1013 -43.98 -3.68 11.93
C PRO A 1013 -42.47 -3.91 11.69
N LYS A 1014 -41.79 -2.92 11.12
CA LYS A 1014 -40.33 -2.87 10.97
C LYS A 1014 -39.59 -3.32 12.22
N GLY A 1015 -38.60 -4.21 12.04
CA GLY A 1015 -37.72 -4.73 13.10
C GLY A 1015 -38.27 -5.95 13.87
N VAL A 1016 -39.44 -6.45 13.50
CA VAL A 1016 -39.98 -7.73 14.02
C VAL A 1016 -39.33 -8.89 13.27
N GLU A 1017 -38.91 -9.94 13.98
CA GLU A 1017 -38.44 -11.18 13.34
C GLU A 1017 -39.57 -11.80 12.52
N VAL A 1018 -39.40 -11.91 11.21
CA VAL A 1018 -40.39 -12.50 10.30
C VAL A 1018 -39.95 -13.86 9.76
N ASN A 1019 -40.92 -14.65 9.31
CA ASN A 1019 -40.63 -15.88 8.56
C ASN A 1019 -40.41 -15.57 7.06
N THR A 1020 -40.20 -16.60 6.24
CA THR A 1020 -39.99 -16.44 4.78
C THR A 1020 -41.16 -15.82 4.02
N ASN A 1021 -42.29 -15.61 4.67
CA ASN A 1021 -43.50 -15.05 4.07
C ASN A 1021 -43.85 -13.67 4.70
N GLY A 1022 -42.88 -12.99 5.33
CA GLY A 1022 -43.05 -11.67 5.96
C GLY A 1022 -43.96 -11.65 7.19
N CYS A 1023 -44.30 -12.81 7.77
CA CYS A 1023 -45.19 -12.84 8.94
C CYS A 1023 -44.39 -12.87 10.25
N ALA A 1024 -44.74 -11.95 11.17
CA ALA A 1024 -44.18 -11.85 12.51
C ALA A 1024 -44.13 -13.20 13.26
N ILE A 1025 -42.94 -13.54 13.76
CA ILE A 1025 -42.70 -14.70 14.62
C ILE A 1025 -42.75 -14.26 16.08
N TYR A 1026 -43.68 -14.82 16.83
CA TYR A 1026 -43.79 -14.57 18.27
C TYR A 1026 -43.24 -15.77 19.06
N ARG A 1027 -42.17 -15.55 19.83
CA ARG A 1027 -41.56 -16.55 20.71
C ARG A 1027 -41.93 -16.26 22.16
N PHE A 1028 -42.04 -17.31 22.97
CA PHE A 1028 -42.17 -17.14 24.41
C PHE A 1028 -40.88 -16.57 25.00
N ALA A 1029 -40.99 -15.75 26.05
CA ALA A 1029 -39.83 -15.40 26.88
C ALA A 1029 -39.20 -16.67 27.48
N GLN A 1030 -37.89 -16.64 27.72
CA GLN A 1030 -37.12 -17.82 28.12
C GLN A 1030 -37.58 -18.42 29.48
N ASP A 1031 -38.26 -17.63 30.30
CA ASP A 1031 -38.78 -17.97 31.64
C ASP A 1031 -40.31 -18.09 31.69
N ASN A 1032 -40.98 -18.20 30.54
CA ASN A 1032 -42.44 -18.07 30.48
C ASN A 1032 -43.23 -19.22 31.15
N PHE A 1033 -42.63 -20.39 31.39
CA PHE A 1033 -43.27 -21.49 32.13
C PHE A 1033 -42.25 -22.45 32.78
N GLU A 1034 -42.63 -23.06 33.91
CA GLU A 1034 -41.89 -24.08 34.64
C GLU A 1034 -42.52 -25.48 34.42
N VAL A 1035 -41.69 -26.50 34.19
CA VAL A 1035 -42.13 -27.90 34.01
C VAL A 1035 -41.51 -28.79 35.09
N GLU A 1036 -42.34 -29.39 35.93
CA GLU A 1036 -41.94 -30.30 37.01
C GLU A 1036 -42.33 -31.75 36.69
N ILE A 1037 -41.43 -32.71 36.94
CA ILE A 1037 -41.59 -34.13 36.60
C ILE A 1037 -41.45 -34.99 37.88
N GLU A 1038 -42.49 -35.77 38.19
CA GLU A 1038 -42.47 -36.76 39.27
C GLU A 1038 -42.51 -38.19 38.71
N SER A 1039 -41.50 -39.01 39.05
CA SER A 1039 -41.39 -40.42 38.61
C SER A 1039 -42.21 -41.39 39.47
N GLU A 1040 -42.44 -42.63 38.99
CA GLU A 1040 -43.24 -43.62 39.72
C GLU A 1040 -42.63 -43.99 41.08
N THR A 1041 -43.47 -44.14 42.11
CA THR A 1041 -42.99 -44.51 43.46
C THR A 1041 -42.58 -45.98 43.60
N CYS A 1042 -43.12 -46.87 42.76
CA CYS A 1042 -42.68 -48.26 42.62
C CYS A 1042 -43.15 -48.80 41.26
N ARG A 1043 -42.48 -49.83 40.73
CA ARG A 1043 -42.79 -50.47 39.44
C ARG A 1043 -44.27 -50.83 39.30
N THR A 1044 -44.90 -50.45 38.18
CA THR A 1044 -46.33 -50.65 37.86
C THR A 1044 -47.32 -49.87 38.71
N SER A 1045 -46.87 -48.85 39.45
CA SER A 1045 -47.78 -48.00 40.23
C SER A 1045 -48.49 -46.97 39.35
N ASN A 1046 -47.92 -46.65 38.18
CA ASN A 1046 -48.49 -45.76 37.18
C ASN A 1046 -48.95 -44.42 37.79
N ASN A 1047 -48.15 -43.86 38.69
CA ASN A 1047 -48.48 -42.66 39.46
C ASN A 1047 -47.49 -41.52 39.23
N GLY A 1048 -46.73 -41.54 38.12
CA GLY A 1048 -45.91 -40.41 37.72
C GLY A 1048 -46.78 -39.21 37.31
N SER A 1049 -46.21 -38.02 37.30
CA SER A 1049 -46.90 -36.81 36.84
C SER A 1049 -45.96 -35.80 36.19
N ILE A 1050 -46.51 -34.99 35.28
CA ILE A 1050 -45.84 -33.82 34.69
C ILE A 1050 -46.74 -32.61 34.93
N THR A 1051 -46.19 -31.59 35.58
CA THR A 1051 -46.90 -30.34 35.91
C THR A 1051 -46.27 -29.19 35.14
N ILE A 1052 -47.11 -28.34 34.54
CA ILE A 1052 -46.70 -27.16 33.78
C ILE A 1052 -47.31 -25.94 34.49
N THR A 1053 -46.48 -24.94 34.79
CA THR A 1053 -46.93 -23.71 35.44
C THR A 1053 -46.42 -22.48 34.66
N PRO A 1054 -47.29 -21.71 33.98
CA PRO A 1054 -46.90 -20.52 33.26
C PRO A 1054 -46.71 -19.32 34.21
N PHE A 1055 -45.79 -18.43 33.84
CA PHE A 1055 -45.52 -17.17 34.54
C PHE A 1055 -46.45 -16.04 34.08
N ASP A 1056 -46.75 -15.95 32.79
CA ASP A 1056 -47.75 -15.01 32.25
C ASP A 1056 -49.11 -15.68 32.08
N THR A 1057 -50.05 -15.33 32.97
CA THR A 1057 -51.43 -15.86 32.98
C THR A 1057 -52.38 -15.12 32.02
N SER A 1058 -51.89 -14.10 31.30
CA SER A 1058 -52.67 -13.40 30.27
C SER A 1058 -52.71 -14.14 28.92
N ILE A 1059 -51.82 -15.11 28.72
CA ILE A 1059 -51.75 -15.96 27.52
C ILE A 1059 -52.54 -17.25 27.78
N THR A 1060 -53.31 -17.70 26.78
CA THR A 1060 -53.96 -19.02 26.81
C THR A 1060 -53.04 -20.05 26.16
N TYR A 1061 -52.52 -20.99 26.94
CA TYR A 1061 -51.63 -22.04 26.48
C TYR A 1061 -52.39 -23.30 26.11
N THR A 1062 -51.83 -24.10 25.22
CA THR A 1062 -52.26 -25.48 24.93
C THR A 1062 -51.06 -26.39 25.12
N ALA A 1063 -51.13 -27.35 26.04
CA ALA A 1063 -50.12 -28.38 26.23
C ALA A 1063 -50.59 -29.70 25.64
N VAL A 1064 -49.79 -30.25 24.74
CA VAL A 1064 -49.96 -31.58 24.16
C VAL A 1064 -48.89 -32.50 24.71
N LEU A 1065 -49.27 -33.43 25.58
CA LEU A 1065 -48.38 -34.46 26.10
C LEU A 1065 -48.58 -35.77 25.32
N THR A 1066 -47.58 -36.18 24.57
CA THR A 1066 -47.56 -37.43 23.79
C THR A 1066 -46.68 -38.45 24.48
N GLY A 1067 -47.25 -39.56 24.91
CA GLY A 1067 -46.53 -40.66 25.57
C GLY A 1067 -46.95 -42.04 25.10
N PRO A 1068 -46.49 -43.11 25.78
CA PRO A 1068 -46.78 -44.50 25.40
C PRO A 1068 -48.27 -44.86 25.40
N SER A 1069 -49.09 -44.11 26.15
CA SER A 1069 -50.54 -44.29 26.28
C SER A 1069 -51.37 -43.48 25.29
N GLY A 1070 -50.76 -42.61 24.48
CA GLY A 1070 -51.45 -41.70 23.55
C GLY A 1070 -51.04 -40.24 23.73
N ALA A 1071 -51.71 -39.34 23.00
CA ALA A 1071 -51.52 -37.89 23.13
C ALA A 1071 -52.73 -37.26 23.82
N ASP A 1072 -52.49 -36.54 24.90
CA ASP A 1072 -53.48 -35.76 25.62
C ASP A 1072 -53.21 -34.26 25.39
N SER A 1073 -54.25 -33.48 25.14
CA SER A 1073 -54.16 -32.05 24.85
C SER A 1073 -55.08 -31.28 25.78
N PHE A 1074 -54.55 -30.24 26.43
CA PHE A 1074 -55.32 -29.37 27.33
C PHE A 1074 -54.95 -27.91 27.14
N ASP A 1075 -55.98 -27.06 27.16
CA ASP A 1075 -55.81 -25.61 27.23
C ASP A 1075 -55.79 -25.15 28.69
N PHE A 1076 -54.88 -24.24 29.02
CA PHE A 1076 -54.69 -23.73 30.38
C PHE A 1076 -54.14 -22.30 30.41
N THR A 1077 -54.41 -21.58 31.50
CA THR A 1077 -53.91 -20.21 31.75
C THR A 1077 -53.12 -20.12 33.07
N ASP A 1078 -53.35 -21.05 33.99
CA ASP A 1078 -52.61 -21.21 35.25
C ASP A 1078 -51.83 -22.54 35.18
N SER A 1079 -51.71 -23.34 36.25
CA SER A 1079 -51.02 -24.63 36.18
C SER A 1079 -51.88 -25.76 35.56
N GLN A 1080 -51.26 -26.64 34.77
CA GLN A 1080 -51.85 -27.87 34.23
C GLN A 1080 -51.04 -29.10 34.63
N ILE A 1081 -51.71 -30.17 35.08
CA ILE A 1081 -51.06 -31.40 35.57
C ILE A 1081 -51.54 -32.61 34.75
N PHE A 1082 -50.60 -33.35 34.18
CA PHE A 1082 -50.81 -34.68 33.63
C PHE A 1082 -50.43 -35.70 34.71
N SER A 1083 -51.41 -36.47 35.22
CA SER A 1083 -51.21 -37.40 36.34
C SER A 1083 -51.52 -38.85 35.98
N ASN A 1084 -50.98 -39.79 36.76
CA ASN A 1084 -51.06 -41.24 36.54
C ASN A 1084 -50.28 -41.73 35.31
N LEU A 1085 -49.14 -41.10 35.05
CA LEU A 1085 -48.25 -41.46 33.96
C LEU A 1085 -47.46 -42.73 34.30
N THR A 1086 -47.31 -43.61 33.31
CA THR A 1086 -46.46 -44.79 33.39
C THR A 1086 -45.01 -44.44 33.08
N ALA A 1087 -44.06 -45.21 33.59
CA ALA A 1087 -42.65 -45.05 33.26
C ALA A 1087 -42.43 -45.21 31.75
N GLY A 1088 -41.72 -44.26 31.15
CA GLY A 1088 -41.53 -44.13 29.72
C GLY A 1088 -41.17 -42.70 29.29
N ASP A 1089 -40.92 -42.53 28.00
CA ASP A 1089 -40.58 -41.25 27.38
C ASP A 1089 -41.85 -40.53 26.92
N TYR A 1090 -41.94 -39.24 27.23
CA TYR A 1090 -43.03 -38.35 26.86
C TYR A 1090 -42.49 -37.13 26.11
N SER A 1091 -43.23 -36.65 25.12
CA SER A 1091 -43.00 -35.40 24.40
C SER A 1091 -44.10 -34.42 24.78
N LEU A 1092 -43.73 -33.31 25.43
CA LEU A 1092 -44.63 -32.24 25.82
C LEU A 1092 -44.43 -31.05 24.87
N CYS A 1093 -45.41 -30.73 24.04
CA CYS A 1093 -45.40 -29.54 23.20
C CYS A 1093 -46.38 -28.50 23.73
N ILE A 1094 -45.96 -27.25 23.82
CA ILE A 1094 -46.75 -26.14 24.35
C ILE A 1094 -46.87 -25.07 23.26
N THR A 1095 -48.10 -24.70 22.93
CA THR A 1095 -48.44 -23.52 22.10
C THR A 1095 -49.17 -22.49 22.94
N GLY A 1096 -49.29 -21.25 22.47
CA GLY A 1096 -49.95 -20.19 23.22
C GLY A 1096 -50.58 -19.15 22.33
N THR A 1097 -51.70 -18.59 22.77
CA THR A 1097 -52.42 -17.52 22.06
C THR A 1097 -52.76 -16.38 23.02
N ASN A 1098 -52.52 -15.14 22.59
CA ASN A 1098 -52.95 -13.94 23.30
C ASN A 1098 -53.72 -13.04 22.32
N GLY A 1099 -55.06 -13.20 22.31
CA GLY A 1099 -55.90 -12.56 21.31
C GLY A 1099 -55.66 -13.12 19.91
N MET A 1100 -55.13 -12.32 18.99
CA MET A 1100 -54.79 -12.72 17.61
C MET A 1100 -53.33 -13.18 17.44
N ILE A 1101 -52.49 -13.02 18.46
CA ILE A 1101 -51.09 -13.44 18.44
C ILE A 1101 -51.01 -14.94 18.75
N THR A 1102 -50.38 -15.71 17.87
CA THR A 1102 -50.07 -17.13 18.09
C THR A 1102 -48.57 -17.29 18.26
N TYR A 1103 -48.17 -17.84 19.39
CA TYR A 1103 -46.77 -18.10 19.71
C TYR A 1103 -46.31 -19.42 19.11
N GLN A 1104 -45.04 -19.48 18.71
CA GLN A 1104 -44.41 -20.69 18.17
C GLN A 1104 -44.46 -21.84 19.20
N GLU A 1105 -44.74 -23.05 18.72
CA GLU A 1105 -44.73 -24.27 19.53
C GLU A 1105 -43.33 -24.54 20.11
N VAL A 1106 -43.27 -24.88 21.39
CA VAL A 1106 -42.04 -25.33 22.06
C VAL A 1106 -42.26 -26.73 22.62
N CYS A 1107 -41.39 -27.67 22.25
CA CYS A 1107 -41.48 -29.07 22.67
C CYS A 1107 -40.33 -29.49 23.60
N PHE A 1108 -40.67 -30.28 24.61
CA PHE A 1108 -39.77 -30.82 25.62
C PHE A 1108 -39.88 -32.34 25.66
N ASN A 1109 -38.76 -33.02 25.91
CA ASN A 1109 -38.77 -34.45 26.21
C ASN A 1109 -38.73 -34.63 27.73
N ALA A 1110 -39.66 -35.42 28.26
CA ALA A 1110 -39.78 -35.75 29.68
C ALA A 1110 -39.74 -37.27 29.87
N VAL A 1111 -38.97 -37.75 30.86
CA VAL A 1111 -38.83 -39.19 31.11
C VAL A 1111 -39.34 -39.51 32.51
N ILE A 1112 -40.35 -40.38 32.60
CA ILE A 1112 -40.86 -40.92 33.87
C ILE A 1112 -40.14 -42.24 34.14
N THR A 1113 -39.49 -42.38 35.31
CA THR A 1113 -38.66 -43.56 35.66
C THR A 1113 -39.31 -44.44 36.74
N GLN A 1114 -38.76 -45.65 37.00
CA GLN A 1114 -39.19 -46.58 38.06
C GLN A 1114 -37.98 -47.29 38.74
N PRO A 1115 -38.07 -47.77 40.01
CA PRO A 1115 -36.96 -48.41 40.73
C PRO A 1115 -36.51 -49.81 40.24
N ASP A 1116 -35.22 -50.16 40.41
CA ASP A 1116 -34.56 -51.43 40.00
C ASP A 1116 -34.79 -52.64 40.95
N VAL A 1117 -34.52 -53.88 40.48
CA VAL A 1117 -34.68 -55.16 41.22
C VAL A 1117 -33.39 -55.64 41.91
N LEU A 1118 -33.50 -56.34 43.04
CA LEU A 1118 -32.36 -56.92 43.79
C LEU A 1118 -31.71 -58.12 43.08
N ASP A 1119 -30.38 -58.20 43.12
CA ASP A 1119 -29.58 -59.34 42.58
C ASP A 1119 -28.41 -59.76 43.50
N LEU A 1120 -28.01 -61.05 43.44
CA LEU A 1120 -27.01 -61.70 44.32
C LEU A 1120 -26.16 -62.75 43.57
N SER A 1121 -24.83 -62.65 43.71
CA SER A 1121 -23.88 -63.72 43.35
C SER A 1121 -23.17 -64.29 44.59
N ALA A 1122 -22.81 -65.59 44.58
CA ALA A 1122 -22.30 -66.31 45.77
C ALA A 1122 -21.30 -67.44 45.42
N LEU A 1123 -20.11 -67.44 46.04
CA LEU A 1123 -19.02 -68.42 45.83
C LEU A 1123 -18.54 -69.03 47.16
N VAL A 1124 -18.31 -70.34 47.19
CA VAL A 1124 -17.81 -71.07 48.36
C VAL A 1124 -16.43 -71.64 48.12
N ASP A 1125 -15.47 -71.31 48.98
CA ASP A 1125 -14.12 -71.88 48.96
C ASP A 1125 -13.65 -72.20 50.39
N ALA A 1126 -13.12 -73.41 50.60
CA ALA A 1126 -12.53 -73.88 51.86
C ALA A 1126 -13.31 -73.57 53.15
N GLY A 1127 -14.65 -73.47 53.08
CA GLY A 1127 -15.53 -73.15 54.21
C GLY A 1127 -15.88 -71.66 54.39
N ILE A 1128 -15.49 -70.78 53.46
CA ILE A 1128 -15.86 -69.35 53.42
C ILE A 1128 -16.77 -69.09 52.22
N LEU A 1129 -17.87 -68.35 52.44
CA LEU A 1129 -18.83 -67.88 51.44
C LEU A 1129 -18.58 -66.40 51.14
N SER A 1130 -18.23 -66.06 49.90
CA SER A 1130 -18.18 -64.67 49.42
C SER A 1130 -19.42 -64.34 48.60
N ILE A 1131 -20.09 -63.22 48.89
CA ILE A 1131 -21.30 -62.75 48.21
C ILE A 1131 -21.18 -61.32 47.67
N GLU A 1132 -21.73 -61.10 46.48
CA GLU A 1132 -21.83 -59.80 45.78
C GLU A 1132 -23.30 -59.41 45.56
N LEU A 1133 -23.64 -58.13 45.77
CA LEU A 1133 -25.00 -57.60 45.82
C LEU A 1133 -25.18 -56.36 44.92
N SER A 1134 -26.30 -56.28 44.19
CA SER A 1134 -26.70 -55.11 43.39
C SER A 1134 -28.23 -54.89 43.41
N GLY A 1135 -28.71 -53.73 42.95
CA GLY A 1135 -30.15 -53.44 42.84
C GLY A 1135 -30.83 -52.76 44.03
N ALA A 1136 -30.12 -52.41 45.10
CA ALA A 1136 -30.64 -51.60 46.20
C ALA A 1136 -29.52 -50.76 46.84
N SER A 1137 -29.87 -49.69 47.55
CA SER A 1137 -28.90 -48.90 48.32
C SER A 1137 -28.63 -49.46 49.73
N PHE A 1138 -29.48 -50.39 50.22
CA PHE A 1138 -29.37 -50.97 51.56
C PHE A 1138 -29.84 -52.44 51.60
N TYR A 1139 -29.05 -53.33 52.23
CA TYR A 1139 -29.27 -54.79 52.22
C TYR A 1139 -29.34 -55.41 53.62
N ASN A 1140 -30.20 -56.43 53.78
CA ASN A 1140 -30.26 -57.31 54.95
C ASN A 1140 -29.89 -58.74 54.52
N ILE A 1141 -28.82 -59.31 55.08
CA ILE A 1141 -28.25 -60.62 54.73
C ILE A 1141 -28.35 -61.56 55.93
N GLU A 1142 -29.06 -62.68 55.79
CA GLU A 1142 -29.29 -63.67 56.82
C GLU A 1142 -28.60 -65.00 56.45
N LEU A 1143 -27.62 -65.46 57.23
CA LEU A 1143 -26.96 -66.76 57.06
C LEU A 1143 -27.20 -67.63 58.29
N ASN A 1144 -27.85 -68.78 58.09
CA ASN A 1144 -28.18 -69.76 59.14
C ASN A 1144 -28.91 -69.15 60.36
N GLY A 1145 -29.76 -68.15 60.11
CA GLY A 1145 -30.54 -67.45 61.14
C GLY A 1145 -29.82 -66.28 61.83
N LEU A 1146 -28.62 -65.90 61.37
CA LEU A 1146 -27.90 -64.70 61.82
C LEU A 1146 -27.99 -63.61 60.75
N VAL A 1147 -28.54 -62.44 61.11
CA VAL A 1147 -28.76 -61.32 60.18
C VAL A 1147 -27.64 -60.28 60.31
N THR A 1148 -27.13 -59.82 59.17
CA THR A 1148 -26.14 -58.75 59.00
C THR A 1148 -26.72 -57.69 58.05
N GLN A 1149 -26.69 -56.43 58.44
CA GLN A 1149 -27.14 -55.30 57.59
C GLN A 1149 -25.94 -54.59 56.98
N THR A 1150 -26.03 -54.19 55.72
CA THR A 1150 -24.93 -53.51 55.04
C THR A 1150 -25.39 -52.65 53.86
N GLU A 1151 -24.62 -51.60 53.60
CA GLU A 1151 -24.68 -50.81 52.36
C GLU A 1151 -23.60 -51.26 51.37
N ALA A 1152 -22.66 -52.12 51.80
CA ALA A 1152 -21.59 -52.62 50.95
C ALA A 1152 -22.09 -53.69 49.98
N SER A 1153 -21.64 -53.61 48.74
CA SER A 1153 -21.98 -54.57 47.67
C SER A 1153 -21.20 -55.89 47.74
N LYS A 1154 -20.26 -56.08 48.68
CA LYS A 1154 -19.46 -57.31 48.85
C LYS A 1154 -19.33 -57.71 50.32
N VAL A 1155 -19.61 -58.98 50.64
CA VAL A 1155 -19.54 -59.52 52.02
C VAL A 1155 -18.98 -60.95 52.04
N GLN A 1156 -18.19 -61.30 53.07
CA GLN A 1156 -17.67 -62.66 53.30
C GLN A 1156 -18.21 -63.24 54.61
N LEU A 1157 -18.62 -64.52 54.60
CA LEU A 1157 -19.27 -65.21 55.72
C LEU A 1157 -18.76 -66.66 55.87
N ASP A 1158 -18.56 -67.14 57.09
CA ASP A 1158 -18.09 -68.52 57.32
C ASP A 1158 -19.23 -69.56 57.25
N LEU A 1159 -18.98 -70.69 56.58
CA LEU A 1159 -19.91 -71.82 56.47
C LEU A 1159 -19.63 -72.92 57.50
N LYS A 1160 -20.70 -73.58 57.97
CA LYS A 1160 -20.61 -74.76 58.85
C LYS A 1160 -20.67 -76.05 58.03
N GLU A 1161 -20.06 -77.12 58.52
CA GLU A 1161 -20.15 -78.44 57.89
C GLU A 1161 -21.61 -78.93 57.87
N GLY A 1162 -22.09 -79.40 56.71
CA GLY A 1162 -23.49 -79.68 56.43
C GLY A 1162 -24.17 -78.59 55.60
N THR A 1163 -25.50 -78.48 55.72
CA THR A 1163 -26.33 -77.55 54.93
C THR A 1163 -26.41 -76.17 55.59
N ASN A 1164 -26.17 -75.11 54.81
CA ASN A 1164 -26.25 -73.71 55.20
C ASN A 1164 -27.32 -72.99 54.35
N LYS A 1165 -28.09 -72.07 54.93
CA LYS A 1165 -29.13 -71.27 54.24
C LYS A 1165 -28.83 -69.78 54.29
N LEU A 1166 -28.79 -69.13 53.13
CA LEU A 1166 -28.58 -67.70 52.93
C LEU A 1166 -29.88 -67.04 52.44
N ARG A 1167 -30.21 -65.85 52.96
CA ARG A 1167 -31.36 -65.04 52.56
C ARG A 1167 -31.00 -63.56 52.51
N VAL A 1168 -31.34 -62.84 51.43
CA VAL A 1168 -31.02 -61.41 51.25
C VAL A 1168 -32.24 -60.59 50.79
N TYR A 1169 -32.47 -59.43 51.39
CA TYR A 1169 -33.59 -58.51 51.05
C TYR A 1169 -33.32 -57.04 51.41
N SER A 1170 -33.97 -56.08 50.71
CA SER A 1170 -33.86 -54.63 51.01
C SER A 1170 -34.99 -54.10 51.90
N ASN A 1171 -34.96 -52.79 52.17
CA ASN A 1171 -35.99 -52.04 52.89
C ASN A 1171 -37.24 -51.72 52.05
N LEU A 1172 -37.18 -51.88 50.72
CA LEU A 1172 -38.31 -51.71 49.80
C LEU A 1172 -38.93 -53.08 49.48
N PRO A 1173 -40.19 -53.35 49.91
CA PRO A 1173 -40.81 -54.66 49.70
C PRO A 1173 -40.93 -55.05 48.23
N CYS A 1174 -40.99 -54.06 47.32
CA CYS A 1174 -41.19 -54.30 45.90
C CYS A 1174 -39.92 -54.67 45.11
N GLN A 1175 -38.74 -54.71 45.76
CA GLN A 1175 -37.49 -55.13 45.11
C GLN A 1175 -37.18 -56.63 45.22
N GLY A 1176 -37.95 -57.38 46.02
CA GLY A 1176 -37.84 -58.86 46.15
C GLY A 1176 -36.97 -59.39 47.30
N VAL A 1177 -36.96 -60.71 47.48
CA VAL A 1177 -36.15 -61.44 48.47
C VAL A 1177 -35.47 -62.63 47.79
N ILE A 1178 -34.16 -62.82 48.01
CA ILE A 1178 -33.38 -63.92 47.42
C ILE A 1178 -33.00 -64.92 48.50
N GLU A 1179 -33.25 -66.22 48.29
CA GLU A 1179 -32.91 -67.31 49.21
C GLU A 1179 -32.07 -68.41 48.50
N LYS A 1180 -31.00 -68.89 49.15
CA LYS A 1180 -30.11 -69.94 48.61
C LYS A 1180 -29.70 -70.94 49.69
N THR A 1181 -29.60 -72.22 49.34
CA THR A 1181 -29.13 -73.30 50.23
C THR A 1181 -27.82 -73.89 49.71
N LEU A 1182 -26.81 -74.05 50.56
CA LEU A 1182 -25.44 -74.47 50.24
C LEU A 1182 -25.02 -75.67 51.12
N PHE A 1183 -24.24 -76.63 50.61
CA PHE A 1183 -23.81 -77.83 51.37
C PHE A 1183 -22.28 -78.03 51.35
N TYR A 1184 -21.67 -78.40 52.48
CA TYR A 1184 -20.20 -78.56 52.63
C TYR A 1184 -19.82 -79.80 53.48
N SER A 1185 -18.82 -80.61 53.07
CA SER A 1185 -18.33 -81.81 53.81
C SER A 1185 -16.83 -82.09 53.62
N SER A 1186 -16.17 -82.60 54.67
CA SER A 1186 -14.71 -82.78 54.73
C SER A 1186 -14.14 -84.13 54.22
N ARG A 1187 -14.92 -85.22 54.01
CA ARG A 1187 -14.42 -86.55 53.55
C ARG A 1187 -15.13 -87.08 52.28
N PRO A 1188 -14.47 -87.92 51.43
CA PRO A 1188 -15.09 -88.47 50.22
C PRO A 1188 -16.17 -89.53 50.49
N ILE A 1189 -17.23 -89.56 49.66
CA ILE A 1189 -18.35 -90.51 49.77
C ILE A 1189 -18.52 -91.25 48.43
N LEU A 1190 -18.76 -92.58 48.45
CA LEU A 1190 -18.97 -93.38 47.23
C LEU A 1190 -20.43 -93.82 47.07
N SER A 1191 -21.08 -93.48 45.95
CA SER A 1191 -22.47 -93.87 45.64
C SER A 1191 -22.74 -93.84 44.12
N PRO A 1192 -23.53 -94.78 43.55
CA PRO A 1192 -24.18 -95.92 44.19
C PRO A 1192 -23.25 -97.15 44.34
N ASN A 1193 -23.47 -97.94 45.39
CA ASN A 1193 -22.78 -99.20 45.63
C ASN A 1193 -23.69 -100.17 46.45
N PRO A 1194 -24.14 -101.33 45.92
CA PRO A 1194 -23.64 -102.05 44.74
C PRO A 1194 -23.88 -101.33 43.41
N VAL A 1195 -22.92 -101.43 42.50
CA VAL A 1195 -22.89 -100.75 41.19
C VAL A 1195 -23.14 -101.74 40.04
N GLU A 1196 -23.86 -101.32 39.01
CA GLU A 1196 -24.07 -102.11 37.78
C GLU A 1196 -23.06 -101.78 36.69
N SER A 1197 -22.87 -100.51 36.34
CA SER A 1197 -21.92 -100.05 35.32
C SER A 1197 -21.01 -98.96 35.87
N THR A 1198 -21.53 -97.85 36.37
CA THR A 1198 -20.75 -96.69 36.85
C THR A 1198 -21.12 -96.28 38.28
N THR A 1199 -20.13 -95.81 39.06
CA THR A 1199 -20.32 -95.27 40.42
C THR A 1199 -19.67 -93.89 40.55
N GLU A 1200 -20.04 -93.08 41.55
CA GLU A 1200 -19.53 -91.71 41.71
C GLU A 1200 -18.88 -91.53 43.09
N ILE A 1201 -17.75 -90.82 43.12
CA ILE A 1201 -17.05 -90.42 44.33
C ILE A 1201 -17.28 -88.93 44.54
N TYR A 1202 -18.05 -88.60 45.57
CA TYR A 1202 -18.30 -87.23 45.99
C TYR A 1202 -17.09 -86.72 46.77
N LEU A 1203 -16.46 -85.63 46.31
CA LEU A 1203 -15.19 -85.12 46.83
C LEU A 1203 -15.34 -83.85 47.66
N GLY A 1204 -16.56 -83.30 47.75
CA GLY A 1204 -16.92 -82.18 48.62
C GLY A 1204 -16.39 -80.83 48.16
N GLY A 1205 -16.40 -80.57 46.84
CA GLY A 1205 -15.91 -79.31 46.27
C GLY A 1205 -14.38 -79.22 46.21
N TYR A 1206 -13.65 -80.34 46.30
CA TYR A 1206 -12.19 -80.34 46.30
C TYR A 1206 -11.62 -80.16 44.89
N GLU A 1207 -10.67 -79.23 44.74
CA GLU A 1207 -9.85 -79.09 43.53
C GLU A 1207 -8.43 -79.66 43.77
N GLY A 1208 -8.00 -80.65 42.98
CA GLY A 1208 -6.67 -81.23 43.10
C GLY A 1208 -6.54 -82.64 42.53
N ASN A 1209 -5.35 -83.26 42.67
CA ASN A 1209 -5.11 -84.62 42.19
C ASN A 1209 -5.68 -85.67 43.15
N VAL A 1210 -6.42 -86.62 42.59
CA VAL A 1210 -7.06 -87.74 43.28
C VAL A 1210 -6.60 -89.05 42.63
N GLY A 1211 -6.04 -89.94 43.45
CA GLY A 1211 -5.61 -91.27 43.03
C GLY A 1211 -6.63 -92.35 43.36
N ILE A 1212 -6.82 -93.29 42.45
CA ILE A 1212 -7.88 -94.29 42.49
C ILE A 1212 -7.27 -95.65 42.15
N GLN A 1213 -7.50 -96.67 42.99
CA GLN A 1213 -6.98 -98.02 42.77
C GLN A 1213 -8.04 -99.07 43.13
N ILE A 1214 -8.28 -100.04 42.26
CA ILE A 1214 -9.30 -101.08 42.46
C ILE A 1214 -8.64 -102.44 42.54
N PHE A 1215 -8.90 -103.17 43.62
CA PHE A 1215 -8.36 -104.49 43.91
C PHE A 1215 -9.47 -105.55 43.90
N THR A 1216 -9.17 -106.77 43.45
CA THR A 1216 -10.05 -107.94 43.64
C THR A 1216 -10.12 -108.34 45.12
N ALA A 1217 -11.12 -109.14 45.48
CA ALA A 1217 -11.28 -109.66 46.86
C ALA A 1217 -10.06 -110.47 47.38
N ASN A 1218 -9.24 -111.05 46.51
CA ASN A 1218 -7.99 -111.74 46.88
C ASN A 1218 -6.74 -110.83 46.84
N GLY A 1219 -6.92 -109.51 46.72
CA GLY A 1219 -5.85 -108.51 46.86
C GLY A 1219 -5.07 -108.21 45.58
N ARG A 1220 -5.49 -108.70 44.41
CA ARG A 1220 -4.83 -108.39 43.14
C ARG A 1220 -5.30 -107.03 42.61
N LEU A 1221 -4.39 -106.12 42.31
CA LEU A 1221 -4.71 -104.84 41.67
C LEU A 1221 -5.27 -105.09 40.26
N VAL A 1222 -6.41 -104.48 39.96
CA VAL A 1222 -7.14 -104.66 38.69
C VAL A 1222 -7.09 -103.40 37.84
N GLN A 1223 -7.21 -102.23 38.46
CA GLN A 1223 -7.17 -100.94 37.78
C GLN A 1223 -6.56 -99.89 38.70
N THR A 1224 -5.77 -98.98 38.13
CA THR A 1224 -5.26 -97.79 38.82
C THR A 1224 -5.45 -96.59 37.90
N GLU A 1225 -5.83 -95.45 38.47
CA GLU A 1225 -6.09 -94.21 37.76
C GLU A 1225 -5.77 -93.01 38.66
N ASN A 1226 -5.23 -91.93 38.10
CA ASN A 1226 -5.05 -90.66 38.82
C ASN A 1226 -5.72 -89.57 37.98
N ARG A 1227 -6.55 -88.72 38.58
CA ARG A 1227 -7.20 -87.60 37.91
C ARG A 1227 -7.10 -86.32 38.73
N ARG A 1228 -7.00 -85.19 38.05
CA ARG A 1228 -7.17 -83.88 38.67
C ARG A 1228 -8.64 -83.48 38.57
N VAL A 1229 -9.22 -83.04 39.68
CA VAL A 1229 -10.58 -82.50 39.75
C VAL A 1229 -10.55 -81.01 40.08
N PHE A 1230 -11.59 -80.28 39.66
CA PHE A 1230 -11.77 -78.85 39.89
C PHE A 1230 -13.13 -78.62 40.57
N GLY A 1231 -13.28 -79.16 41.78
CA GLY A 1231 -14.49 -78.99 42.59
C GLY A 1231 -15.57 -80.03 42.29
N ASP A 1232 -15.50 -80.67 41.13
CA ASP A 1232 -16.45 -81.68 40.68
C ASP A 1232 -16.26 -83.06 41.36
N ASP A 1233 -17.38 -83.80 41.46
CA ASP A 1233 -17.40 -85.19 41.88
C ASP A 1233 -16.95 -86.14 40.76
N LEU A 1234 -16.36 -87.29 41.13
CA LEU A 1234 -15.62 -88.12 40.18
C LEU A 1234 -16.35 -89.41 39.85
N GLN A 1235 -16.75 -89.55 38.58
CA GLN A 1235 -17.42 -90.75 38.08
C GLN A 1235 -16.43 -91.84 37.63
N LEU A 1236 -16.68 -93.07 38.06
CA LEU A 1236 -15.89 -94.27 37.77
C LEU A 1236 -16.69 -95.28 36.95
N ASP A 1237 -16.17 -95.63 35.77
CA ASP A 1237 -16.76 -96.67 34.92
C ASP A 1237 -16.23 -98.07 35.28
N LEU A 1238 -17.15 -98.84 35.85
CA LEU A 1238 -17.07 -100.22 36.31
C LEU A 1238 -17.16 -101.30 35.24
N SER A 1239 -17.56 -100.94 34.02
CA SER A 1239 -18.21 -101.87 33.08
C SER A 1239 -17.34 -103.06 32.68
N ASN A 1240 -16.02 -102.86 32.63
CA ASN A 1240 -15.05 -103.91 32.26
C ASN A 1240 -14.75 -104.92 33.38
N LEU A 1241 -15.23 -104.68 34.60
CA LEU A 1241 -15.06 -105.61 35.72
C LEU A 1241 -16.18 -106.65 35.74
N THR A 1242 -15.80 -107.92 35.85
CA THR A 1242 -16.77 -109.02 36.02
C THR A 1242 -17.48 -108.90 37.37
N LYS A 1243 -18.72 -109.40 37.44
CA LYS A 1243 -19.55 -109.42 38.66
C LYS A 1243 -18.77 -110.01 39.84
N GLY A 1244 -18.76 -109.31 40.98
CA GLY A 1244 -17.95 -109.68 42.14
C GLY A 1244 -17.71 -108.54 43.12
N ILE A 1245 -16.98 -108.82 44.20
CA ILE A 1245 -16.59 -107.83 45.21
C ILE A 1245 -15.17 -107.34 44.93
N TYR A 1246 -15.02 -106.02 44.89
CA TYR A 1246 -13.78 -105.29 44.72
C TYR A 1246 -13.55 -104.34 45.90
N TYR A 1247 -12.32 -103.90 46.09
CA TYR A 1247 -11.98 -102.85 47.05
C TYR A 1247 -11.39 -101.67 46.29
N LEU A 1248 -12.06 -100.53 46.39
CA LEU A 1248 -11.68 -99.29 45.74
C LEU A 1248 -10.99 -98.37 46.75
N ARG A 1249 -9.72 -98.08 46.53
CA ARG A 1249 -8.95 -97.08 47.26
C ARG A 1249 -9.04 -95.74 46.56
N VAL A 1250 -9.33 -94.68 47.30
CA VAL A 1250 -9.29 -93.30 46.82
C VAL A 1250 -8.33 -92.49 47.70
N GLU A 1251 -7.42 -91.75 47.10
CA GLU A 1251 -6.44 -90.90 47.77
C GLU A 1251 -6.57 -89.45 47.29
N LYS A 1252 -6.98 -88.52 48.17
CA LYS A 1252 -6.98 -87.06 47.88
C LYS A 1252 -6.18 -86.33 48.94
N ALA A 1253 -5.29 -85.42 48.53
CA ALA A 1253 -4.48 -84.59 49.44
C ALA A 1253 -3.83 -85.37 50.61
N GLY A 1254 -3.36 -86.60 50.38
CA GLY A 1254 -2.76 -87.48 51.40
C GLY A 1254 -3.74 -88.28 52.28
N VAL A 1255 -5.06 -88.03 52.17
CA VAL A 1255 -6.12 -88.82 52.82
C VAL A 1255 -6.45 -90.03 51.96
N LYS A 1256 -6.25 -91.24 52.50
CA LYS A 1256 -6.51 -92.52 51.83
C LYS A 1256 -7.76 -93.19 52.40
N GLU A 1257 -8.82 -93.26 51.63
CA GLU A 1257 -10.06 -93.97 51.98
C GLU A 1257 -10.17 -95.28 51.19
N MET A 1258 -10.74 -96.32 51.77
CA MET A 1258 -10.96 -97.63 51.13
C MET A 1258 -12.45 -97.98 51.19
N PHE A 1259 -13.07 -98.15 50.03
CA PHE A 1259 -14.46 -98.53 49.88
C PHE A 1259 -14.58 -99.99 49.43
N LYS A 1260 -15.47 -100.76 50.05
CA LYS A 1260 -15.85 -102.08 49.55
C LYS A 1260 -16.85 -101.92 48.42
N LEU A 1261 -16.44 -102.10 47.18
CA LEU A 1261 -17.25 -101.94 45.97
C LEU A 1261 -17.86 -103.29 45.53
N ILE A 1262 -19.17 -103.35 45.36
CA ILE A 1262 -19.87 -104.57 44.94
C ILE A 1262 -20.36 -104.38 43.50
N LYS A 1263 -19.77 -105.09 42.54
CA LYS A 1263 -20.19 -105.09 41.12
C LYS A 1263 -21.23 -106.18 40.90
N ARG A 1264 -22.45 -105.78 40.52
CA ARG A 1264 -23.60 -106.69 40.34
C ARG A 1264 -23.65 -107.42 39.01
#